data_AF-A0A957QBI7-F1
#
_entry.id   AF-A0A957QBI7-F1
#
_cell.length_a   1.000
_cell.length_b   1.000
_cell.length_c   1.000
_cell.angle_alpha   90.00
_cell.angle_beta   90.00
_cell.angle_gamma   90.00
#
_symmetry.space_group_name_H-M   'P 1'
#
loop_
_entity.id
_entity.type
_entity.pdbx_description
1 polymer ?
#
loop_
_entity_poly.entity_id
_entity_poly.type
_entity_poly.pdbx_seq_one_letter_code
_entity_poly.pdbx_strand_id
1 'polypeptide(L)'
;MSAQKQQDQSKSQRVAKTQSLRDFTLAFFDTFGAQTKRLDRRKHGAIQVDLPEAMTTHFGRPSLRLVFQNAEVTSDTDLVAYGSRVFDQIMSYLDRQGALTVQSLPSRHNGADELLRAVRPRNSAIAGLQLTEQQRPIFIFNWHITYRADDKREELYTVVVDEHGRRVPIAVKATEGDDEALDLATLLADAEPIPTEKDEEGNPLPPKLPPMTQLTRLAENARKYALYHADVRCINHEADILPRLHKVLARLTSYYQQQIDEVYDAHDPDGEKRRALEEDLQRKIAEEVENHRLRVQVRLFSYALIHVPVANAQIRLSDGKQEAEIEVTRNRYTGALRRPTCHCCAEPITELMLCRNGHVVDEGCSLRCASCNDVLCDTCGLHACPECGRQNCETCSRYCWACGERACPEHISRCPACEDETCHACQAACTECGERQCRNHLRVDGVSGDLLCARCAVRCTGCGNYTSQLETCAVSGQRFCVNCTATCAGCGKKMGPNFYTTDIVDGQPYCADCLHVCPTCDAQSGVLLDPGCITCGRVLCGVCRVQCVTCGGAICEEHATYCFDCGRPLCEAHGVECVHGQEILCSECAHVCAICESEYCQQHSAVCEVCLQEVCQDCARLSGLCDTCAQLTRFGVDVAMPNEPIFADPRIENIWDRHRWLAHGNNRYRVYLGVDNWMRYVLVVAEGEQVLHIRRGPALLKLLEGR
;
A
#
# COMPACT_ATOMS: atom_id res chain seq x y z
N MET A 1 -25.69 30.96 33.04
CA MET A 1 -24.65 31.84 33.60
C MET A 1 -23.62 32.31 32.55
N SER A 2 -23.97 32.34 31.25
CA SER A 2 -23.05 32.72 30.17
C SER A 2 -23.47 33.96 29.38
N ALA A 3 -24.58 34.61 29.76
CA ALA A 3 -25.09 35.83 29.12
C ALA A 3 -24.69 37.13 29.86
N GLN A 4 -24.26 37.04 31.13
CA GLN A 4 -23.85 38.21 31.93
C GLN A 4 -22.36 38.56 31.78
N LYS A 5 -21.54 37.64 31.24
CA LYS A 5 -20.11 37.87 30.97
C LYS A 5 -19.84 38.68 29.69
N GLN A 6 -20.84 38.86 28.81
CA GLN A 6 -20.74 39.72 27.62
C GLN A 6 -21.18 41.17 27.88
N GLN A 7 -21.92 41.46 28.97
CA GLN A 7 -22.25 42.84 29.35
C GLN A 7 -21.16 43.52 30.19
N ASP A 8 -20.34 42.76 30.94
CA ASP A 8 -19.22 43.31 31.73
C ASP A 8 -17.91 43.49 30.94
N GLN A 9 -17.80 42.98 29.72
CA GLN A 9 -16.68 43.28 28.81
C GLN A 9 -16.78 44.68 28.16
N SER A 10 -17.88 45.42 28.40
CA SER A 10 -18.02 46.82 28.00
C SER A 10 -17.33 47.83 28.93
N LYS A 11 -16.74 47.38 30.07
CA LYS A 11 -16.17 48.28 31.10
C LYS A 11 -14.69 48.13 31.40
N SER A 12 -13.94 47.32 30.64
CA SER A 12 -12.49 47.20 30.83
C SER A 12 -11.71 47.24 29.51
N GLN A 13 -12.02 48.21 28.66
CA GLN A 13 -11.07 48.69 27.67
C GLN A 13 -10.03 49.54 28.41
N ARG A 14 -8.81 49.00 28.61
CA ARG A 14 -7.64 49.85 28.85
C ARG A 14 -7.37 50.63 27.56
N VAL A 15 -8.07 51.75 27.44
CA VAL A 15 -7.93 52.75 26.38
C VAL A 15 -6.49 53.28 26.44
N ALA A 16 -5.72 53.07 25.38
CA ALA A 16 -4.56 53.91 25.09
C ALA A 16 -5.03 55.36 25.20
N LYS A 17 -4.48 56.15 26.13
CA LYS A 17 -4.94 57.51 26.50
C LYS A 17 -5.56 58.20 25.29
N THR A 18 -6.89 58.31 25.25
CA THR A 18 -7.57 59.13 24.26
C THR A 18 -6.97 60.52 24.41
N GLN A 19 -6.26 61.01 23.39
CA GLN A 19 -5.77 62.39 23.40
C GLN A 19 -6.98 63.27 23.65
N SER A 20 -6.92 64.10 24.69
CA SER A 20 -8.06 64.95 25.01
C SER A 20 -8.22 65.99 23.91
N LEU A 21 -9.44 66.50 23.68
CA LEU A 21 -9.70 67.59 22.74
C LEU A 21 -8.73 68.77 22.97
N ARG A 22 -8.38 69.02 24.23
CA ARG A 22 -7.38 70.01 24.64
C ARG A 22 -5.97 69.68 24.14
N ASP A 23 -5.54 68.43 24.24
CA ASP A 23 -4.22 68.01 23.76
C ASP A 23 -4.14 68.17 22.23
N PHE A 24 -5.21 67.80 21.51
CA PHE A 24 -5.34 68.02 20.07
C PHE A 24 -5.24 69.51 19.72
N THR A 25 -6.01 70.37 20.38
CA THR A 25 -6.00 71.81 20.13
C THR A 25 -4.62 72.43 20.39
N LEU A 26 -3.95 72.02 21.47
CA LEU A 26 -2.60 72.49 21.77
C LEU A 26 -1.59 72.03 20.72
N ALA A 27 -1.63 70.75 20.33
CA ALA A 27 -0.74 70.20 19.31
C ALA A 27 -0.96 70.90 17.95
N PHE A 28 -2.21 71.21 17.59
CA PHE A 28 -2.53 71.98 16.38
C PHE A 28 -1.84 73.34 16.39
N PHE A 29 -2.04 74.15 17.43
CA PHE A 29 -1.45 75.48 17.50
C PHE A 29 0.08 75.46 17.56
N ASP A 30 0.66 74.52 18.31
CA ASP A 30 2.10 74.31 18.39
C ASP A 30 2.71 73.95 17.03
N THR A 31 2.07 73.02 16.29
CA THR A 31 2.52 72.58 14.95
C THR A 31 2.59 73.73 13.95
N PHE A 32 1.66 74.68 14.02
CA PHE A 32 1.62 75.83 13.12
C PHE A 32 2.31 77.08 13.70
N GLY A 33 3.13 76.92 14.73
CA GLY A 33 3.99 77.98 15.28
C GLY A 33 3.26 79.05 16.09
N ALA A 34 2.04 78.78 16.56
CA ALA A 34 1.32 79.67 17.45
C ALA A 34 1.80 79.54 18.90
N GLN A 35 1.90 80.66 19.61
CA GLN A 35 2.36 80.67 20.99
C GLN A 35 1.17 80.46 21.93
N THR A 36 1.25 79.42 22.77
CA THR A 36 0.19 79.10 23.73
C THR A 36 0.59 79.47 25.16
N LYS A 37 -0.29 80.19 25.87
CA LYS A 37 -0.10 80.61 27.26
C LYS A 37 -1.27 80.17 28.11
N ARG A 38 -1.01 79.49 29.23
CA ARG A 38 -2.07 79.11 30.18
C ARG A 38 -2.51 80.33 30.99
N LEU A 39 -3.81 80.58 31.05
CA LEU A 39 -4.40 81.67 31.84
C LEU A 39 -4.81 81.23 33.25
N ASP A 40 -5.00 79.93 33.47
CA ASP A 40 -5.33 79.34 34.78
C ASP A 40 -4.40 78.15 35.11
N ARG A 41 -4.16 77.91 36.40
CA ARG A 41 -3.42 76.77 36.96
C ARG A 41 -4.20 75.46 36.93
N ARG A 42 -5.52 75.49 36.71
CA ARG A 42 -6.36 74.28 36.57
C ARG A 42 -5.97 73.45 35.36
N LYS A 43 -6.07 72.11 35.49
CA LYS A 43 -5.72 71.14 34.43
C LYS A 43 -6.51 71.33 33.11
N HIS A 44 -7.74 71.84 33.20
CA HIS A 44 -8.62 72.14 32.06
C HIS A 44 -8.91 73.64 31.88
N GLY A 45 -8.12 74.51 32.53
CA GLY A 45 -8.38 75.96 32.49
C GLY A 45 -8.07 76.61 31.14
N ALA A 46 -8.54 77.86 31.01
CA ALA A 46 -8.43 78.67 29.80
C ALA A 46 -6.99 78.83 29.28
N ILE A 47 -6.85 78.86 27.96
CA ILE A 47 -5.58 79.11 27.27
C ILE A 47 -5.71 80.34 26.37
N GLN A 48 -4.67 81.16 26.32
CA GLN A 48 -4.51 82.19 25.30
C GLN A 48 -3.59 81.65 24.21
N VAL A 49 -3.95 81.88 22.96
CA VAL A 49 -3.18 81.49 21.78
C VAL A 49 -2.92 82.73 20.96
N ASP A 50 -1.65 83.09 20.76
CA ASP A 50 -1.24 84.17 19.88
C ASP A 50 -0.88 83.58 18.51
N LEU A 51 -1.57 84.04 17.47
CA LEU A 51 -1.59 83.42 16.14
C LEU A 51 -0.58 84.08 15.19
N PRO A 52 0.18 83.30 14.39
CA PRO A 52 0.99 83.81 13.28
C PRO A 52 0.13 84.49 12.20
N GLU A 53 0.74 85.28 11.33
CA GLU A 53 0.04 86.05 10.28
C GLU A 53 -0.85 85.18 9.37
N ALA A 54 -0.34 84.02 8.97
CA ALA A 54 -1.07 83.04 8.15
C ALA A 54 -2.35 82.52 8.84
N MET A 55 -2.29 82.28 10.17
CA MET A 55 -3.45 81.85 10.95
C MET A 55 -4.39 83.02 11.26
N THR A 56 -3.85 84.21 11.53
CA THR A 56 -4.63 85.43 11.80
C THR A 56 -5.60 85.73 10.66
N THR A 57 -5.17 85.54 9.42
CA THR A 57 -6.02 85.71 8.22
C THR A 57 -7.19 84.73 8.20
N HIS A 58 -6.98 83.48 8.64
CA HIS A 58 -8.01 82.43 8.62
C HIS A 58 -8.98 82.51 9.80
N PHE A 59 -8.46 82.74 11.00
CA PHE A 59 -9.28 82.85 12.22
C PHE A 59 -9.93 84.24 12.37
N GLY A 60 -9.41 85.25 11.66
CA GLY A 60 -9.93 86.62 11.64
C GLY A 60 -9.52 87.47 12.85
N ARG A 61 -8.65 86.96 13.72
CA ARG A 61 -8.16 87.63 14.94
C ARG A 61 -6.69 87.25 15.21
N PRO A 62 -5.88 88.13 15.80
CA PRO A 62 -4.47 87.85 16.09
C PRO A 62 -4.25 87.00 17.35
N SER A 63 -5.25 86.91 18.23
CA SER A 63 -5.20 86.05 19.42
C SER A 63 -6.58 85.46 19.72
N LEU A 64 -6.58 84.27 20.32
CA LEU A 64 -7.77 83.53 20.76
C LEU A 64 -7.66 83.22 22.25
N ARG A 65 -8.78 83.27 22.98
CA ARG A 65 -8.87 82.80 24.37
C ARG A 65 -9.79 81.60 24.41
N LEU A 66 -9.24 80.41 24.60
CA LEU A 66 -9.95 79.15 24.44
C LEU A 66 -10.29 78.51 25.79
N VAL A 67 -11.53 78.05 25.94
CA VAL A 67 -12.01 77.28 27.09
C VAL A 67 -12.56 75.94 26.64
N PHE A 68 -12.53 74.93 27.52
CA PHE A 68 -12.93 73.55 27.19
C PHE A 68 -14.16 73.06 27.95
N GLN A 69 -14.76 73.94 28.77
CA GLN A 69 -15.98 73.66 29.53
C GLN A 69 -16.98 74.78 29.31
N ASN A 70 -18.26 74.41 29.09
CA ASN A 70 -19.32 75.38 28.78
C ASN A 70 -19.57 76.38 29.93
N ALA A 71 -19.26 75.99 31.17
CA ALA A 71 -19.40 76.85 32.36
C ALA A 71 -18.42 78.03 32.40
N GLU A 72 -17.36 78.01 31.58
CA GLU A 72 -16.29 79.01 31.57
C GLU A 72 -16.41 79.99 30.38
N VAL A 73 -17.52 79.93 29.64
CA VAL A 73 -17.77 80.78 28.46
C VAL A 73 -18.22 82.18 28.89
N THR A 74 -17.47 83.18 28.44
CA THR A 74 -17.73 84.62 28.55
C THR A 74 -17.76 85.27 27.17
N SER A 75 -18.07 86.58 27.07
CA SER A 75 -18.04 87.31 25.79
C SER A 75 -16.67 87.30 25.09
N ASP A 76 -15.60 87.10 25.85
CA ASP A 76 -14.21 87.26 25.41
C ASP A 76 -13.47 85.92 25.28
N THR A 77 -14.19 84.79 25.36
CA THR A 77 -13.63 83.44 25.32
C THR A 77 -14.40 82.56 24.35
N ASP A 78 -13.68 81.77 23.58
CA ASP A 78 -14.25 80.82 22.63
C ASP A 78 -14.23 79.40 23.22
N LEU A 79 -15.40 78.75 23.21
CA LEU A 79 -15.52 77.34 23.61
C LEU A 79 -14.94 76.45 22.52
N VAL A 80 -14.03 75.55 22.91
CA VAL A 80 -13.54 74.46 22.06
C VAL A 80 -14.26 73.19 22.44
N ALA A 81 -15.27 72.86 21.64
CA ALA A 81 -16.03 71.62 21.69
C ALA A 81 -16.23 71.09 20.25
N TYR A 82 -16.55 69.81 20.11
CA TYR A 82 -16.97 69.27 18.81
C TYR A 82 -18.17 70.06 18.27
N GLY A 83 -18.08 70.58 17.05
CA GLY A 83 -19.10 71.45 16.43
C GLY A 83 -19.09 72.92 16.90
N SER A 84 -18.07 73.34 17.67
CA SER A 84 -17.86 74.76 17.95
C SER A 84 -17.22 75.48 16.76
N ARG A 85 -17.50 76.78 16.60
CA ARG A 85 -16.94 77.60 15.51
C ARG A 85 -15.42 77.54 15.43
N VAL A 86 -14.73 77.59 16.58
CA VAL A 86 -13.25 77.52 16.61
C VAL A 86 -12.78 76.15 16.18
N PHE A 87 -13.42 75.08 16.64
CA PHE A 87 -13.07 73.73 16.20
C PHE A 87 -13.29 73.56 14.68
N ASP A 88 -14.39 74.08 14.14
CA ASP A 88 -14.66 74.04 12.70
C ASP A 88 -13.63 74.87 11.90
N GLN A 89 -13.18 76.00 12.44
CA GLN A 89 -12.08 76.78 11.85
C GLN A 89 -10.75 76.02 11.89
N ILE A 90 -10.45 75.30 12.98
CA ILE A 90 -9.28 74.41 13.07
C ILE A 90 -9.34 73.32 12.00
N MET A 91 -10.47 72.62 11.87
CA MET A 91 -10.67 71.60 10.83
C MET A 91 -10.53 72.20 9.43
N SER A 92 -11.17 73.33 9.16
CA SER A 92 -11.09 74.02 7.86
C SER A 92 -9.68 74.49 7.51
N TYR A 93 -8.86 74.80 8.52
CA TYR A 93 -7.45 75.13 8.29
C TYR A 93 -6.67 73.87 7.88
N LEU A 94 -6.88 72.74 8.59
CA LEU A 94 -6.24 71.46 8.28
C LEU A 94 -6.62 70.91 6.90
N ASP A 95 -7.87 71.07 6.47
CA ASP A 95 -8.34 70.65 5.13
C ASP A 95 -7.57 71.32 3.98
N ARG A 96 -6.93 72.46 4.23
CA ARG A 96 -6.11 73.19 3.25
C ARG A 96 -4.63 72.83 3.32
N GLN A 97 -4.20 72.09 4.34
CA GLN A 97 -2.81 71.68 4.52
C GLN A 97 -2.57 70.33 3.83
N GLY A 98 -1.41 70.24 3.16
CA GLY A 98 -1.13 69.30 2.08
C GLY A 98 -1.57 67.85 2.30
N ALA A 99 -2.14 67.25 1.24
CA ALA A 99 -2.56 65.85 1.20
C ALA A 99 -1.40 64.85 1.13
N LEU A 100 -0.15 65.32 0.96
CA LEU A 100 1.06 64.52 0.81
C LEU A 100 2.11 64.94 1.83
N THR A 101 2.75 63.95 2.45
CA THR A 101 4.05 64.12 3.13
C THR A 101 5.07 63.11 2.60
N VAL A 102 6.33 63.50 2.53
CA VAL A 102 7.44 62.63 2.15
C VAL A 102 8.49 62.65 3.25
N GLN A 103 8.76 61.49 3.83
CA GLN A 103 9.65 61.33 4.97
C GLN A 103 10.61 60.16 4.75
N SER A 104 11.69 60.11 5.52
CA SER A 104 12.64 59.00 5.55
C SER A 104 12.78 58.49 6.97
N LEU A 105 12.91 57.18 7.12
CA LEU A 105 13.21 56.57 8.40
C LEU A 105 14.71 56.60 8.68
N PRO A 106 15.12 56.77 9.96
CA PRO A 106 16.51 56.69 10.36
C PRO A 106 17.03 55.26 10.24
N SER A 107 18.33 55.12 9.98
CA SER A 107 18.99 53.81 10.00
C SER A 107 19.49 53.48 11.41
N ARG A 108 18.83 52.52 12.06
CA ARG A 108 19.17 52.02 13.41
C ARG A 108 20.18 50.87 13.38
N HIS A 109 20.13 50.06 12.32
CA HIS A 109 20.93 48.84 12.15
C HIS A 109 21.89 48.96 10.98
N ASN A 110 23.11 49.44 11.25
CA ASN A 110 24.13 49.71 10.22
C ASN A 110 25.18 48.59 10.07
N GLY A 111 25.10 47.53 10.87
CA GLY A 111 26.07 46.43 10.82
C GLY A 111 25.98 45.62 9.53
N ALA A 112 27.07 45.58 8.75
CA ALA A 112 27.18 44.77 7.55
C ALA A 112 27.43 43.28 7.83
N ASP A 113 27.99 42.94 9.00
CA ASP A 113 28.37 41.57 9.37
C ASP A 113 27.20 40.59 9.37
N GLU A 114 26.01 41.03 9.77
CA GLU A 114 24.83 40.17 9.81
C GLU A 114 24.29 39.84 8.40
N LEU A 115 24.45 40.75 7.43
CA LEU A 115 24.13 40.47 6.03
C LEU A 115 25.07 39.42 5.45
N LEU A 116 26.36 39.51 5.78
CA LEU A 116 27.37 38.54 5.34
C LEU A 116 27.18 37.17 5.98
N ARG A 117 26.72 37.12 7.24
CA ARG A 117 26.42 35.89 7.98
C ARG A 117 25.00 35.36 7.73
N ALA A 118 24.19 36.08 6.97
CA ALA A 118 22.81 35.71 6.67
C ALA A 118 22.71 34.37 5.95
N VAL A 119 23.74 34.05 5.15
CA VAL A 119 23.84 32.84 4.36
C VAL A 119 25.21 32.18 4.53
N ARG A 120 25.24 30.85 4.48
CA ARG A 120 26.44 30.01 4.60
C ARG A 120 26.43 28.97 3.48
N PRO A 121 27.16 29.23 2.39
CA PRO A 121 27.36 28.25 1.33
C PRO A 121 28.13 27.01 1.85
N ARG A 122 27.66 25.80 1.53
CA ARG A 122 28.30 24.54 1.96
C ARG A 122 29.12 23.85 0.88
N ASN A 123 28.61 23.81 -0.35
CA ASN A 123 29.26 23.17 -1.51
C ASN A 123 29.63 24.17 -2.63
N SER A 124 29.54 25.47 -2.34
CA SER A 124 29.89 26.56 -3.23
C SER A 124 30.65 27.65 -2.45
N ALA A 125 31.29 28.56 -3.17
CA ALA A 125 31.96 29.74 -2.62
C ALA A 125 31.25 31.02 -3.10
N ILE A 126 31.44 32.11 -2.36
CA ILE A 126 31.00 33.44 -2.79
C ILE A 126 32.02 33.94 -3.81
N ALA A 127 31.63 33.97 -5.09
CA ALA A 127 32.44 34.46 -6.19
C ALA A 127 32.34 35.98 -6.36
N GLY A 128 31.23 36.59 -5.90
CA GLY A 128 31.02 38.03 -5.95
C GLY A 128 30.03 38.49 -4.90
N LEU A 129 30.23 39.71 -4.40
CA LEU A 129 29.35 40.36 -3.44
C LEU A 129 29.23 41.84 -3.81
N GLN A 130 28.00 42.29 -4.03
CA GLN A 130 27.70 43.70 -4.22
C GLN A 130 26.70 44.15 -3.14
N LEU A 131 27.17 45.05 -2.28
CA LEU A 131 26.35 45.70 -1.25
C LEU A 131 25.86 47.04 -1.77
N THR A 132 24.55 47.25 -1.75
CA THR A 132 23.92 48.52 -2.10
C THR A 132 23.00 48.98 -0.97
N GLU A 133 22.98 50.28 -0.73
CA GLU A 133 21.98 50.90 0.15
C GLU A 133 20.87 51.48 -0.72
N GLN A 134 19.64 51.18 -0.35
CA GLN A 134 18.45 51.58 -1.09
C GLN A 134 17.42 52.18 -0.13
N GLN A 135 16.64 53.12 -0.65
CA GLN A 135 15.52 53.72 0.06
C GLN A 135 14.24 53.16 -0.55
N ARG A 136 13.66 52.14 0.09
CA ARG A 136 12.43 51.50 -0.42
C ARG A 136 11.20 52.28 0.05
N PRO A 137 10.37 52.78 -0.86
CA PRO A 137 9.18 53.53 -0.47
C PRO A 137 8.06 52.61 0.02
N ILE A 138 7.45 53.00 1.15
CA ILE A 138 6.13 52.54 1.55
C ILE A 138 5.13 53.69 1.41
N PHE A 139 3.90 53.34 1.03
CA PHE A 139 2.83 54.30 0.80
C PHE A 139 1.73 54.08 1.82
N ILE A 140 1.39 55.12 2.56
CA ILE A 140 0.36 55.10 3.59
C ILE A 140 -0.81 55.92 3.06
N PHE A 141 -1.97 55.31 2.86
CA PHE A 141 -3.19 55.98 2.42
C PHE A 141 -4.20 56.03 3.55
N ASN A 142 -4.64 57.24 3.91
CA ASN A 142 -5.68 57.48 4.89
C ASN A 142 -6.99 57.75 4.17
N TRP A 143 -8.00 56.93 4.45
CA TRP A 143 -9.31 57.00 3.84
C TRP A 143 -10.32 57.50 4.86
N HIS A 144 -11.08 58.52 4.46
CA HIS A 144 -12.25 58.94 5.22
C HIS A 144 -13.47 58.19 4.70
N ILE A 145 -14.10 57.41 5.59
CA ILE A 145 -15.27 56.60 5.28
C ILE A 145 -16.47 57.19 6.02
N THR A 146 -17.48 57.59 5.25
CA THR A 146 -18.74 58.13 5.77
C THR A 146 -19.87 57.15 5.50
N TYR A 147 -20.57 56.75 6.55
CA TYR A 147 -21.78 55.95 6.53
C TYR A 147 -22.97 56.87 6.82
N ARG A 148 -23.97 56.87 5.95
CA ARG A 148 -25.15 57.71 6.07
C ARG A 148 -26.42 56.90 5.91
N ALA A 149 -27.28 56.92 6.92
CA ALA A 149 -28.64 56.40 6.93
C ALA A 149 -29.52 57.39 7.69
N ASP A 150 -30.26 56.93 8.71
CA ASP A 150 -30.95 57.77 9.69
C ASP A 150 -29.96 58.54 10.59
N ASP A 151 -28.77 57.99 10.79
CA ASP A 151 -27.62 58.64 11.43
C ASP A 151 -26.43 58.83 10.45
N LYS A 152 -25.48 59.69 10.84
CA LYS A 152 -24.20 59.86 10.14
C LYS A 152 -23.08 59.30 11.03
N ARG A 153 -22.30 58.37 10.49
CA ARG A 153 -21.10 57.82 11.16
C ARG A 153 -19.88 58.03 10.26
N GLU A 154 -18.75 58.35 10.87
CA GLU A 154 -17.50 58.66 10.16
C GLU A 154 -16.33 57.94 10.82
N GLU A 155 -15.42 57.43 10.00
CA GLU A 155 -14.16 56.83 10.46
C GLU A 155 -12.99 57.16 9.53
N LEU A 156 -11.77 57.07 10.07
CA LEU A 156 -10.53 57.10 9.31
C LEU A 156 -9.96 55.67 9.26
N TYR A 157 -9.65 55.21 8.06
CA TYR A 157 -9.06 53.90 7.81
C TYR A 157 -7.74 54.02 7.06
N THR A 158 -6.67 53.47 7.62
CA THR A 158 -5.33 53.56 7.05
C THR A 158 -4.92 52.26 6.36
N VAL A 159 -4.39 52.37 5.14
CA VAL A 159 -3.87 51.26 4.35
C VAL A 159 -2.41 51.54 4.00
N VAL A 160 -1.50 50.64 4.38
CA VAL A 160 -0.09 50.70 4.00
C VAL A 160 0.17 49.71 2.87
N VAL A 161 0.84 50.16 1.82
CA VAL A 161 1.26 49.32 0.69
C VAL A 161 2.73 49.54 0.35
N ASP A 162 3.37 48.52 -0.20
CA ASP A 162 4.72 48.61 -0.76
C ASP A 162 4.70 49.23 -2.18
N GLU A 163 5.88 49.36 -2.79
CA GLU A 163 6.07 49.87 -4.15
C GLU A 163 5.35 49.05 -5.25
N HIS A 164 4.99 47.80 -4.94
CA HIS A 164 4.24 46.90 -5.82
C HIS A 164 2.72 46.95 -5.57
N GLY A 165 2.27 47.68 -4.55
CA GLY A 165 0.86 47.78 -4.16
C GLY A 165 0.37 46.62 -3.31
N ARG A 166 1.26 45.81 -2.75
CA ARG A 166 0.92 44.76 -1.78
C ARG A 166 0.74 45.38 -0.41
N ARG A 167 -0.28 44.94 0.32
CA ARG A 167 -0.57 45.45 1.65
C ARG A 167 0.54 45.05 2.61
N VAL A 168 1.09 46.02 3.34
CA VAL A 168 2.02 45.76 4.43
C VAL A 168 1.20 45.70 5.73
N PRO A 169 1.32 44.63 6.54
CA PRO A 169 0.58 44.50 7.78
C PRO A 169 0.95 45.60 8.78
N ILE A 170 -0.06 46.13 9.48
CA ILE A 170 0.09 47.12 10.54
C ILE A 170 -0.23 46.40 11.85
N ALA A 171 0.62 46.53 12.86
CA ALA A 171 0.38 45.98 14.19
C ALA A 171 -0.74 46.77 14.89
N VAL A 172 -2.00 46.39 14.68
CA VAL A 172 -3.16 47.09 15.29
C VAL A 172 -3.37 46.67 16.75
N LYS A 173 -2.79 45.55 17.18
CA LYS A 173 -2.64 45.03 18.55
C LYS A 173 -1.65 43.86 18.48
N ALA A 174 -0.84 43.65 19.50
CA ALA A 174 0.06 42.50 19.61
C ALA A 174 -0.75 41.19 19.63
N THR A 175 -1.07 40.66 18.46
CA THR A 175 -1.40 39.25 18.27
C THR A 175 -0.11 38.53 17.93
N GLU A 176 0.23 37.53 18.74
CA GLU A 176 1.37 36.66 18.54
C GLU A 176 1.27 35.99 17.15
N GLY A 177 2.23 36.25 16.26
CA GLY A 177 2.35 35.52 14.99
C GLY A 177 2.93 36.27 13.79
N ASP A 178 2.86 37.61 13.75
CA ASP A 178 3.36 38.39 12.59
C ASP A 178 4.60 39.22 12.96
N ASP A 179 5.79 38.61 12.87
CA ASP A 179 7.10 39.26 13.12
C ASP A 179 7.40 40.46 12.17
N GLU A 180 6.59 40.69 11.14
CA GLU A 180 6.74 41.79 10.15
C GLU A 180 5.71 42.92 10.29
N ALA A 181 4.78 42.88 11.26
CA ALA A 181 3.76 43.90 11.39
C ALA A 181 4.36 45.27 11.80
N LEU A 182 4.13 46.31 11.01
CA LEU A 182 4.65 47.66 11.27
C LEU A 182 3.89 48.33 12.41
N ASP A 183 4.62 48.83 13.41
CA ASP A 183 4.09 49.82 14.35
C ASP A 183 4.08 51.19 13.68
N LEU A 184 2.95 51.52 13.05
CA LEU A 184 2.76 52.75 12.30
C LEU A 184 2.92 54.00 13.16
N ALA A 185 2.53 53.96 14.44
CA ALA A 185 2.62 55.12 15.32
C ALA A 185 4.08 55.46 15.64
N THR A 186 4.87 54.44 16.00
CA THR A 186 6.31 54.58 16.22
C THR A 186 7.02 55.00 14.93
N LEU A 187 6.67 54.39 13.80
CA LEU A 187 7.22 54.73 12.49
C LEU A 187 6.99 56.19 12.12
N LEU A 188 5.76 56.71 12.25
CA LEU A 188 5.44 58.10 11.95
C LEU A 188 6.11 59.09 12.91
N ALA A 189 6.37 58.68 14.16
CA ALA A 189 7.07 59.52 15.14
C ALA A 189 8.58 59.60 14.86
N ASP A 190 9.17 58.51 14.38
CA ASP A 190 10.60 58.42 14.06
C ASP A 190 10.94 58.94 12.66
N ALA A 191 9.94 59.08 11.78
CA ALA A 191 10.13 59.52 10.41
C ALA A 191 10.48 61.02 10.33
N GLU A 192 11.57 61.34 9.64
CA GLU A 192 12.06 62.71 9.48
C GLU A 192 11.73 63.23 8.07
N PRO A 193 11.36 64.52 7.93
CA PRO A 193 11.12 65.13 6.62
C PRO A 193 12.39 65.12 5.78
N ILE A 194 12.24 64.81 4.49
CA ILE A 194 13.37 64.79 3.56
C ILE A 194 13.81 66.24 3.28
N PRO A 195 15.13 66.54 3.31
CA PRO A 195 15.64 67.85 2.92
C PRO A 195 15.16 68.24 1.52
N THR A 196 14.61 69.44 1.38
CA THR A 196 14.17 69.95 0.08
C THR A 196 15.39 70.26 -0.78
N GLU A 197 15.56 69.52 -1.89
CA GLU A 197 16.53 69.86 -2.91
C GLU A 197 16.22 71.26 -3.47
N LYS A 198 17.25 72.05 -3.76
CA LYS A 198 17.10 73.36 -4.40
C LYS A 198 17.75 73.32 -5.78
N ASP A 199 17.18 74.05 -6.74
CA ASP A 199 17.80 74.27 -8.03
C ASP A 199 19.01 75.22 -7.94
N GLU A 200 19.70 75.44 -9.07
CA GLU A 200 20.85 76.35 -9.16
C GLU A 200 20.51 77.80 -8.76
N GLU A 201 19.22 78.15 -8.75
CA GLU A 201 18.68 79.48 -8.44
C GLU A 201 18.19 79.58 -6.98
N GLY A 202 18.29 78.50 -6.20
CA GLY A 202 17.91 78.43 -4.80
C GLY A 202 16.42 78.18 -4.54
N ASN A 203 15.63 77.91 -5.57
CA ASN A 203 14.21 77.56 -5.45
C ASN A 203 14.06 76.11 -5.01
N PRO A 204 13.08 75.79 -4.15
CA PRO A 204 12.81 74.42 -3.73
C PRO A 204 12.27 73.58 -4.90
N LEU A 205 12.92 72.46 -5.18
CA LEU A 205 12.45 71.45 -6.13
C LEU A 205 11.37 70.57 -5.49
N PRO A 206 10.38 70.10 -6.27
CA PRO A 206 9.39 69.16 -5.77
C PRO A 206 10.06 67.83 -5.37
N PRO A 207 9.53 67.13 -4.36
CA PRO A 207 10.05 65.83 -3.97
C PRO A 207 9.98 64.85 -5.14
N LYS A 208 10.99 63.97 -5.26
CA LYS A 208 11.03 62.92 -6.30
C LYS A 208 9.94 61.90 -6.01
N LEU A 209 8.84 61.98 -6.76
CA LEU A 209 7.72 61.05 -6.68
C LEU A 209 7.74 60.05 -7.83
N PRO A 210 7.17 58.84 -7.63
CA PRO A 210 6.92 57.92 -8.74
C PRO A 210 6.03 58.55 -9.82
N PRO A 211 6.06 58.01 -11.06
CA PRO A 211 5.16 58.45 -12.12
C PRO A 211 3.69 58.42 -11.67
N MET A 212 2.90 59.39 -12.12
CA MET A 212 1.49 59.51 -11.73
C MET A 212 0.69 58.23 -12.03
N THR A 213 1.00 57.53 -13.11
CA THR A 213 0.39 56.24 -13.46
C THR A 213 0.59 55.17 -12.38
N GLN A 214 1.80 55.13 -11.79
CA GLN A 214 2.11 54.22 -10.69
C GLN A 214 1.39 54.62 -9.41
N LEU A 215 1.39 55.92 -9.06
CA LEU A 215 0.69 56.43 -7.87
C LEU A 215 -0.82 56.14 -7.93
N THR A 216 -1.46 56.39 -9.07
CA THR A 216 -2.88 56.07 -9.26
C THR A 216 -3.15 54.57 -9.10
N ARG A 217 -2.28 53.71 -9.64
CA ARG A 217 -2.40 52.25 -9.47
C ARG A 217 -2.28 51.83 -8.01
N LEU A 218 -1.32 52.40 -7.27
CA LEU A 218 -1.15 52.13 -5.84
C LEU A 218 -2.36 52.61 -5.03
N ALA A 219 -2.87 53.81 -5.32
CA ALA A 219 -4.05 54.37 -4.67
C ALA A 219 -5.31 53.53 -4.94
N GLU A 220 -5.53 53.06 -6.18
CA GLU A 220 -6.67 52.19 -6.52
C GLU A 220 -6.55 50.81 -5.84
N ASN A 221 -5.34 50.25 -5.73
CA ASN A 221 -5.13 49.03 -4.95
C ASN A 221 -5.42 49.25 -3.46
N ALA A 222 -4.95 50.36 -2.88
CA ALA A 222 -5.24 50.73 -1.50
C ALA A 222 -6.74 50.96 -1.26
N ARG A 223 -7.43 51.58 -2.23
CA ARG A 223 -8.87 51.85 -2.21
C ARG A 223 -9.68 50.56 -2.13
N LYS A 224 -9.28 49.49 -2.83
CA LYS A 224 -9.95 48.18 -2.74
C LYS A 224 -9.96 47.66 -1.30
N TYR A 225 -8.87 47.79 -0.56
CA TYR A 225 -8.83 47.40 0.85
C TYR A 225 -9.73 48.27 1.73
N ALA A 226 -9.82 49.58 1.44
CA ALA A 226 -10.72 50.49 2.15
C ALA A 226 -12.20 50.19 1.88
N LEU A 227 -12.56 49.92 0.62
CA LEU A 227 -13.90 49.48 0.24
C LEU A 227 -14.28 48.16 0.92
N TYR A 228 -13.36 47.18 0.91
CA TYR A 228 -13.59 45.91 1.59
C TYR A 228 -13.79 46.09 3.10
N HIS A 229 -12.99 46.93 3.76
CA HIS A 229 -13.21 47.27 5.17
C HIS A 229 -14.59 47.92 5.38
N ALA A 230 -14.97 48.84 4.48
CA ALA A 230 -16.24 49.52 4.56
C ALA A 230 -17.43 48.55 4.44
N ASP A 231 -17.37 47.60 3.49
CA ASP A 231 -18.38 46.57 3.27
C ASP A 231 -18.55 45.67 4.50
N VAL A 232 -17.45 45.25 5.14
CA VAL A 232 -17.51 44.46 6.38
C VAL A 232 -18.17 45.26 7.52
N ARG A 233 -17.93 46.57 7.60
CA ARG A 233 -18.58 47.45 8.58
C ARG A 233 -20.07 47.66 8.28
N CYS A 234 -20.48 47.68 7.01
CA CYS A 234 -21.88 47.81 6.61
C CYS A 234 -22.75 46.75 7.28
N ILE A 235 -22.30 45.50 7.38
CA ILE A 235 -23.05 44.41 8.03
C ILE A 235 -23.41 44.78 9.48
N ASN A 236 -22.47 45.34 10.23
CA ASN A 236 -22.72 45.76 11.62
C ASN A 236 -23.64 46.98 11.69
N HIS A 237 -23.48 47.93 10.77
CA HIS A 237 -24.34 49.11 10.70
C HIS A 237 -25.78 48.75 10.30
N GLU A 238 -25.97 47.86 9.34
CA GLU A 238 -27.28 47.34 8.95
C GLU A 238 -27.97 46.61 10.11
N ALA A 239 -27.22 45.80 10.88
CA ALA A 239 -27.73 45.15 12.08
C ALA A 239 -28.22 46.16 13.14
N ASP A 240 -27.62 47.34 13.23
CA ASP A 240 -28.08 48.43 14.10
C ASP A 240 -29.27 49.20 13.53
N ILE A 241 -29.32 49.39 12.20
CA ILE A 241 -30.32 50.23 11.49
C ILE A 241 -31.65 49.48 11.34
N LEU A 242 -31.63 48.21 10.94
CA LEU A 242 -32.83 47.42 10.63
C LEU A 242 -33.84 47.36 11.80
N PRO A 243 -33.43 47.13 13.07
CA PRO A 243 -34.37 47.15 14.19
C PRO A 243 -35.00 48.53 14.42
N ARG A 244 -34.27 49.62 14.15
CA ARG A 244 -34.81 50.98 14.25
C ARG A 244 -35.85 51.23 13.17
N LEU A 245 -35.54 50.86 11.92
CA LEU A 245 -36.47 50.93 10.80
C LEU A 245 -37.75 50.13 11.09
N HIS A 246 -37.63 48.86 11.50
CA HIS A 246 -38.81 48.04 11.85
C HIS A 246 -39.68 48.67 12.94
N LYS A 247 -39.05 49.27 13.96
CA LYS A 247 -39.78 49.95 15.04
C LYS A 247 -40.50 51.20 14.55
N VAL A 248 -39.90 51.97 13.64
CA VAL A 248 -40.52 53.15 13.03
C VAL A 248 -41.67 52.74 12.12
N LEU A 249 -41.46 51.76 11.23
CA LEU A 249 -42.48 51.24 10.32
C LEU A 249 -43.67 50.66 11.10
N ALA A 250 -43.44 49.84 12.12
CA ALA A 250 -44.51 49.28 12.94
C ALA A 250 -45.37 50.38 13.60
N ARG A 251 -44.75 51.45 14.11
CA ARG A 251 -45.46 52.59 14.70
C ARG A 251 -46.29 53.34 13.65
N LEU A 252 -45.73 53.59 12.47
CA LEU A 252 -46.42 54.25 11.37
C LEU A 252 -47.62 53.42 10.91
N THR A 253 -47.42 52.13 10.64
CA THR A 253 -48.49 51.23 10.21
C THR A 253 -49.61 51.16 11.25
N SER A 254 -49.30 50.99 12.54
CA SER A 254 -50.33 50.97 13.60
C SER A 254 -51.12 52.29 13.69
N TYR A 255 -50.45 53.44 13.56
CA TYR A 255 -51.10 54.75 13.59
C TYR A 255 -52.06 54.95 12.41
N TYR A 256 -51.61 54.67 11.19
CA TYR A 256 -52.45 54.82 10.00
C TYR A 256 -53.57 53.77 9.95
N GLN A 257 -53.32 52.54 10.40
CA GLN A 257 -54.36 51.51 10.49
C GLN A 257 -55.46 51.93 11.45
N GLN A 258 -55.10 52.47 12.62
CA GLN A 258 -56.08 53.01 13.57
C GLN A 258 -56.91 54.13 12.92
N GLN A 259 -56.28 55.06 12.20
CA GLN A 259 -57.00 56.12 11.49
C GLN A 259 -57.93 55.59 10.40
N ILE A 260 -57.53 54.55 9.66
CA ILE A 260 -58.35 53.90 8.63
C ILE A 260 -59.56 53.19 9.27
N ASP A 261 -59.34 52.47 10.38
CA ASP A 261 -60.39 51.73 11.09
C ASP A 261 -61.43 52.67 11.73
N GLU A 262 -61.03 53.89 12.12
CA GLU A 262 -61.93 54.94 12.64
C GLU A 262 -62.83 55.57 11.54
N VAL A 263 -62.58 55.31 10.25
CA VAL A 263 -63.42 55.77 9.14
C VAL A 263 -64.60 54.81 8.92
N TYR A 264 -65.78 55.18 9.42
CA TYR A 264 -67.01 54.41 9.20
C TYR A 264 -67.49 54.43 7.74
N ASP A 265 -68.03 53.32 7.24
CA ASP A 265 -68.57 53.20 5.87
C ASP A 265 -69.65 54.27 5.56
N ALA A 266 -70.41 54.72 6.55
CA ALA A 266 -71.39 55.79 6.38
C ALA A 266 -70.77 57.16 6.00
N HIS A 267 -69.50 57.40 6.35
CA HIS A 267 -68.77 58.65 6.10
C HIS A 267 -67.75 58.54 4.95
N ASP A 268 -67.60 57.35 4.35
CA ASP A 268 -66.74 57.06 3.19
C ASP A 268 -67.31 55.88 2.34
N PRO A 269 -68.50 56.04 1.74
CA PRO A 269 -69.18 54.97 1.00
C PRO A 269 -68.42 54.54 -0.26
N ASP A 270 -67.67 55.46 -0.89
CA ASP A 270 -66.85 55.19 -2.08
C ASP A 270 -65.39 54.78 -1.76
N GLY A 271 -65.04 54.72 -0.47
CA GLY A 271 -63.71 54.32 -0.01
C GLY A 271 -62.57 55.27 -0.43
N GLU A 272 -62.87 56.52 -0.77
CA GLU A 272 -61.86 57.48 -1.23
C GLU A 272 -60.95 57.93 -0.08
N LYS A 273 -61.50 58.17 1.12
CA LYS A 273 -60.70 58.61 2.27
C LYS A 273 -59.78 57.49 2.76
N ARG A 274 -60.27 56.24 2.80
CA ARG A 274 -59.43 55.08 3.14
C ARG A 274 -58.28 54.90 2.15
N ARG A 275 -58.55 54.97 0.84
CA ARG A 275 -57.49 54.92 -0.20
C ARG A 275 -56.47 56.05 -0.07
N ALA A 276 -56.91 57.28 0.23
CA ALA A 276 -56.00 58.40 0.43
C ALA A 276 -55.06 58.21 1.64
N LEU A 277 -55.56 57.65 2.75
CA LEU A 277 -54.75 57.30 3.93
C LEU A 277 -53.77 56.15 3.63
N GLU A 278 -54.20 55.15 2.86
CA GLU A 278 -53.33 54.06 2.40
C GLU A 278 -52.19 54.59 1.50
N GLU A 279 -52.50 55.49 0.57
CA GLU A 279 -51.50 56.13 -0.30
C GLU A 279 -50.50 57.00 0.49
N ASP A 280 -50.97 57.74 1.51
CA ASP A 280 -50.08 58.49 2.42
C ASP A 280 -49.20 57.56 3.26
N LEU A 281 -49.75 56.46 3.78
CA LEU A 281 -48.98 55.44 4.48
C LEU A 281 -47.89 54.85 3.57
N GLN A 282 -48.22 54.47 2.33
CA GLN A 282 -47.23 53.94 1.38
C GLN A 282 -46.13 54.95 1.07
N ARG A 283 -46.49 56.23 0.89
CA ARG A 283 -45.51 57.31 0.72
C ARG A 283 -44.59 57.44 1.95
N LYS A 284 -45.14 57.43 3.17
CA LYS A 284 -44.36 57.52 4.41
C LYS A 284 -43.45 56.33 4.63
N ILE A 285 -43.92 55.12 4.32
CA ILE A 285 -43.08 53.92 4.36
C ILE A 285 -41.91 54.07 3.38
N ALA A 286 -42.15 54.53 2.15
CA ALA A 286 -41.09 54.74 1.16
C ALA A 286 -40.06 55.80 1.61
N GLU A 287 -40.53 56.91 2.21
CA GLU A 287 -39.66 57.94 2.80
C GLU A 287 -38.77 57.36 3.91
N GLU A 288 -39.33 56.59 4.84
CA GLU A 288 -38.57 56.00 5.94
C GLU A 288 -37.60 54.92 5.47
N VAL A 289 -37.98 54.08 4.50
CA VAL A 289 -37.09 53.08 3.90
C VAL A 289 -35.91 53.75 3.20
N GLU A 290 -36.13 54.84 2.46
CA GLU A 290 -35.04 55.55 1.80
C GLU A 290 -34.15 56.32 2.80
N ASN A 291 -34.73 56.90 3.86
CA ASN A 291 -33.95 57.55 4.92
C ASN A 291 -33.05 56.55 5.67
N HIS A 292 -33.51 55.32 5.89
CA HIS A 292 -32.74 54.26 6.55
C HIS A 292 -31.85 53.47 5.58
N ARG A 293 -31.82 53.82 4.29
CA ARG A 293 -30.95 53.18 3.31
C ARG A 293 -29.50 53.59 3.58
N LEU A 294 -28.67 52.61 3.95
CA LEU A 294 -27.25 52.83 4.18
C LEU A 294 -26.53 53.23 2.89
N ARG A 295 -25.95 54.43 2.88
CA ARG A 295 -25.07 54.94 1.82
C ARG A 295 -23.66 55.10 2.36
N VAL A 296 -22.68 54.60 1.62
CA VAL A 296 -21.27 54.65 2.01
C VAL A 296 -20.48 55.49 1.01
N GLN A 297 -19.65 56.37 1.55
CA GLN A 297 -18.71 57.17 0.77
C GLN A 297 -17.30 56.96 1.28
N VAL A 298 -16.41 56.52 0.39
CA VAL A 298 -14.98 56.36 0.66
C VAL A 298 -14.21 57.41 -0.11
N ARG A 299 -13.49 58.29 0.59
CA ARG A 299 -12.67 59.36 0.00
C ARG A 299 -11.23 59.28 0.50
N LEU A 300 -10.27 59.47 -0.40
CA LEU A 300 -8.88 59.64 0.01
C LEU A 300 -8.76 60.95 0.78
N PHE A 301 -8.29 60.88 2.03
CA PHE A 301 -8.12 62.02 2.91
C PHE A 301 -6.69 62.55 2.83
N SER A 302 -5.70 61.67 2.99
CA SER A 302 -4.29 62.01 2.84
C SER A 302 -3.48 60.78 2.46
N TYR A 303 -2.26 61.00 1.97
CA TYR A 303 -1.29 59.94 1.76
C TYR A 303 0.12 60.37 2.18
N ALA A 304 0.92 59.42 2.62
CA ALA A 304 2.32 59.63 3.00
C ALA A 304 3.22 58.66 2.25
N LEU A 305 4.37 59.16 1.82
CA LEU A 305 5.46 58.38 1.25
C LEU A 305 6.59 58.33 2.28
N ILE A 306 6.94 57.12 2.72
CA ILE A 306 8.03 56.95 3.68
C ILE A 306 9.10 56.07 3.07
N HIS A 307 10.33 56.58 3.02
CA HIS A 307 11.49 55.80 2.60
C HIS A 307 12.02 54.98 3.77
N VAL A 308 12.03 53.67 3.57
CA VAL A 308 12.60 52.70 4.50
C VAL A 308 14.04 52.40 4.05
N PRO A 309 15.05 52.63 4.90
CA PRO A 309 16.42 52.29 4.56
C PRO A 309 16.58 50.77 4.55
N VAL A 310 16.99 50.23 3.40
CA VAL A 310 17.21 48.80 3.20
C VAL A 310 18.62 48.60 2.65
N ALA A 311 19.37 47.72 3.29
CA ALA A 311 20.63 47.24 2.73
C ALA A 311 20.37 45.96 1.94
N ASN A 312 20.88 45.95 0.71
CA ASN A 312 20.73 44.84 -0.22
C ASN A 312 22.11 44.24 -0.52
N ALA A 313 22.25 42.94 -0.29
CA ALA A 313 23.43 42.16 -0.66
C ALA A 313 23.07 41.24 -1.83
N GLN A 314 23.57 41.55 -3.01
CA GLN A 314 23.57 40.65 -4.16
C GLN A 314 24.82 39.78 -4.07
N ILE A 315 24.61 38.47 -3.95
CA ILE A 315 25.68 37.50 -3.73
C ILE A 315 25.69 36.54 -4.91
N ARG A 316 26.82 36.44 -5.60
CA ARG A 316 27.06 35.43 -6.63
C ARG A 316 27.77 34.24 -6.01
N LEU A 317 27.12 33.09 -6.08
CA LEU A 317 27.62 31.79 -5.64
C LEU A 317 28.21 31.04 -6.82
N SER A 318 29.32 30.34 -6.61
CA SER A 318 29.90 29.44 -7.61
C SER A 318 30.52 28.20 -6.95
N ASP A 319 30.31 27.04 -7.55
CA ASP A 319 31.03 25.80 -7.21
C ASP A 319 32.19 25.49 -8.20
N GLY A 320 32.51 26.46 -9.06
CA GLY A 320 33.49 26.34 -10.15
C GLY A 320 32.95 25.72 -11.45
N LYS A 321 31.75 25.11 -11.42
CA LYS A 321 31.07 24.57 -12.62
C LYS A 321 29.81 25.35 -12.95
N GLN A 322 29.09 25.80 -11.93
CA GLN A 322 27.84 26.53 -12.02
C GLN A 322 27.92 27.83 -11.22
N GLU A 323 27.05 28.77 -11.58
CA GLU A 323 26.87 30.02 -10.86
C GLU A 323 25.39 30.26 -10.56
N ALA A 324 25.11 30.89 -9.41
CA ALA A 324 23.79 31.38 -9.06
C ALA A 324 23.89 32.74 -8.36
N GLU A 325 22.87 33.57 -8.53
CA GLU A 325 22.76 34.87 -7.89
C GLU A 325 21.62 34.84 -6.88
N ILE A 326 21.91 35.29 -5.65
CA ILE A 326 20.94 35.39 -4.57
C ILE A 326 20.90 36.80 -4.01
N GLU A 327 19.74 37.18 -3.48
CA GLU A 327 19.52 38.47 -2.84
C GLU A 327 19.25 38.25 -1.34
N VAL A 328 19.99 38.96 -0.48
CA VAL A 328 19.71 39.07 0.95
C VAL A 328 19.41 40.53 1.24
N THR A 329 18.26 40.81 1.84
CA THR A 329 17.91 42.19 2.20
C THR A 329 17.76 42.35 3.70
N ARG A 330 18.19 43.49 4.24
CA ARG A 330 18.05 43.86 5.65
C ARG A 330 17.38 45.21 5.77
N ASN A 331 16.25 45.24 6.46
CA ASN A 331 15.62 46.50 6.87
C ASN A 331 16.49 47.16 7.94
N ARG A 332 17.04 48.34 7.67
CA ARG A 332 17.92 49.05 8.61
C ARG A 332 17.18 49.81 9.70
N TYR A 333 15.87 49.94 9.60
CA TYR A 333 15.04 50.52 10.64
C TYR A 333 14.59 49.48 11.66
N THR A 334 14.04 48.34 11.20
CA THR A 334 13.54 47.27 12.09
C THR A 334 14.58 46.20 12.42
N GLY A 335 15.64 46.09 11.62
CA GLY A 335 16.63 45.02 11.72
C GLY A 335 16.24 43.72 11.01
N ALA A 336 15.00 43.61 10.50
CA ALA A 336 14.46 42.42 9.86
C ALA A 336 15.33 41.98 8.66
N LEU A 337 15.64 40.69 8.61
CA LEU A 337 16.51 40.10 7.60
C LEU A 337 15.71 39.13 6.72
N ARG A 338 15.66 39.42 5.43
CA ARG A 338 15.03 38.56 4.43
C ARG A 338 16.10 37.73 3.72
N ARG A 339 16.06 36.43 3.94
CA ARG A 339 16.96 35.44 3.35
C ARG A 339 16.44 34.96 1.99
N PRO A 340 17.31 34.39 1.12
CA PRO A 340 16.85 33.64 -0.04
C PRO A 340 16.00 32.45 0.41
N THR A 341 15.14 31.98 -0.48
CA THR A 341 14.31 30.79 -0.25
C THR A 341 14.85 29.60 -1.00
N CYS A 342 14.65 28.39 -0.48
CA CYS A 342 14.96 27.16 -1.19
C CYS A 342 14.14 27.06 -2.47
N HIS A 343 14.77 26.64 -3.57
CA HIS A 343 14.07 26.38 -4.84
C HIS A 343 13.00 25.27 -4.73
N CYS A 344 13.16 24.31 -3.81
CA CYS A 344 12.26 23.15 -3.66
C CYS A 344 11.13 23.39 -2.66
N CYS A 345 11.45 23.77 -1.42
CA CYS A 345 10.46 23.93 -0.35
C CYS A 345 9.96 25.37 -0.15
N ALA A 346 10.57 26.36 -0.83
CA ALA A 346 10.27 27.79 -0.69
C ALA A 346 10.48 28.40 0.72
N GLU A 347 11.02 27.64 1.66
CA GLU A 347 11.35 28.15 3.00
C GLU A 347 12.64 29.00 2.98
N PRO A 348 12.78 30.00 3.87
CA PRO A 348 13.99 30.81 3.99
C PRO A 348 15.19 29.97 4.44
N ILE A 349 16.31 30.08 3.72
CA ILE A 349 17.50 29.25 3.97
C ILE A 349 18.67 30.07 4.52
N THR A 350 19.36 29.51 5.51
CA THR A 350 20.62 30.06 6.03
C THR A 350 21.80 29.26 5.50
N GLU A 351 21.77 27.94 5.63
CA GLU A 351 22.75 27.08 5.00
C GLU A 351 22.24 26.69 3.63
N LEU A 352 23.04 26.95 2.60
CA LEU A 352 22.63 26.78 1.22
C LEU A 352 23.61 25.91 0.46
N MET A 353 23.06 25.19 -0.50
CA MET A 353 23.79 24.35 -1.44
C MET A 353 23.39 24.67 -2.87
N LEU A 354 24.37 24.60 -3.76
CA LEU A 354 24.19 24.78 -5.19
C LEU A 354 24.00 23.40 -5.85
N CYS A 355 22.84 23.19 -6.45
CA CYS A 355 22.57 22.04 -7.30
C CYS A 355 23.40 22.13 -8.58
N ARG A 356 23.70 20.98 -9.19
CA ARG A 356 24.37 20.88 -10.51
C ARG A 356 23.71 21.69 -11.63
N ASN A 357 22.43 22.05 -11.49
CA ASN A 357 21.70 22.90 -12.44
C ASN A 357 21.63 24.38 -12.01
N GLY A 358 22.42 24.80 -11.01
CA GLY A 358 22.46 26.19 -10.52
C GLY A 358 21.35 26.56 -9.53
N HIS A 359 20.48 25.62 -9.14
CA HIS A 359 19.45 25.91 -8.13
C HIS A 359 20.02 25.99 -6.72
N VAL A 360 19.54 26.95 -5.94
CA VAL A 360 19.92 27.13 -4.53
C VAL A 360 18.90 26.42 -3.64
N VAL A 361 19.36 25.50 -2.81
CA VAL A 361 18.53 24.67 -1.92
C VAL A 361 19.10 24.55 -0.53
N ASP A 362 18.25 24.18 0.45
CA ASP A 362 18.69 23.77 1.78
C ASP A 362 19.31 22.35 1.77
N GLU A 363 19.82 21.92 2.91
CA GLU A 363 20.41 20.59 3.09
C GLU A 363 19.39 19.45 2.94
N GLY A 364 18.15 19.63 3.39
CA GLY A 364 17.09 18.62 3.32
C GLY A 364 16.59 18.36 1.89
N CYS A 365 16.54 19.40 1.06
CA CYS A 365 16.18 19.29 -0.36
C CYS A 365 17.36 18.95 -1.29
N SER A 366 18.49 18.52 -0.72
CA SER A 366 19.70 18.16 -1.46
C SER A 366 19.91 16.66 -1.49
N LEU A 367 20.23 16.17 -2.68
CA LEU A 367 20.49 14.77 -2.98
C LEU A 367 21.89 14.64 -3.59
N ARG A 368 22.57 13.51 -3.36
CA ARG A 368 23.90 13.24 -3.92
C ARG A 368 23.86 12.06 -4.86
N CYS A 369 24.40 12.25 -6.06
CA CYS A 369 24.55 11.16 -7.02
C CYS A 369 25.56 10.12 -6.50
N ALA A 370 25.17 8.85 -6.44
CA ALA A 370 26.04 7.77 -5.97
C ALA A 370 27.26 7.53 -6.87
N SER A 371 27.19 7.89 -8.16
CA SER A 371 28.28 7.66 -9.13
C SER A 371 29.29 8.82 -9.20
N CYS A 372 28.82 10.08 -9.25
CA CYS A 372 29.70 11.25 -9.43
C CYS A 372 29.79 12.16 -8.20
N ASN A 373 28.98 11.92 -7.17
CA ASN A 373 28.88 12.72 -5.95
C ASN A 373 28.44 14.19 -6.15
N ASP A 374 28.00 14.55 -7.36
CA ASP A 374 27.37 15.85 -7.61
C ASP A 374 26.09 16.00 -6.78
N VAL A 375 25.81 17.22 -6.33
CA VAL A 375 24.60 17.58 -5.59
C VAL A 375 23.49 17.95 -6.56
N LEU A 376 22.31 17.35 -6.41
CA LEU A 376 21.09 17.68 -7.15
C LEU A 376 19.99 18.03 -6.16
N CYS A 377 19.09 18.94 -6.53
CA CYS A 377 17.90 19.19 -5.72
C CYS A 377 16.79 18.18 -6.02
N ASP A 378 15.83 18.04 -5.12
CA ASP A 378 14.67 17.15 -5.30
C ASP A 378 13.93 17.37 -6.63
N THR A 379 13.82 18.63 -7.08
CA THR A 379 13.17 18.98 -8.36
C THR A 379 13.97 18.48 -9.57
N CYS A 380 15.31 18.52 -9.51
CA CYS A 380 16.15 17.96 -10.57
C CYS A 380 16.21 16.43 -10.48
N GLY A 381 16.08 15.89 -9.27
CA GLY A 381 15.87 14.49 -8.99
C GLY A 381 17.09 13.61 -9.18
N LEU A 382 17.01 12.43 -8.57
CA LEU A 382 17.88 11.30 -8.85
C LEU A 382 17.02 10.08 -9.20
N HIS A 383 17.59 9.16 -9.96
CA HIS A 383 16.93 7.92 -10.35
C HIS A 383 17.57 6.74 -9.63
N ALA A 384 16.75 5.92 -8.98
CA ALA A 384 17.21 4.68 -8.36
C ALA A 384 17.49 3.63 -9.44
N CYS A 385 18.67 3.01 -9.39
CA CYS A 385 18.96 1.88 -10.26
C CYS A 385 18.07 0.67 -9.87
N PRO A 386 17.39 0.01 -10.83
CA PRO A 386 16.50 -1.11 -10.53
C PRO A 386 17.22 -2.35 -9.97
N GLU A 387 18.55 -2.38 -10.04
CA GLU A 387 19.38 -3.52 -9.62
C GLU A 387 20.00 -3.34 -8.24
N CYS A 388 20.60 -2.18 -7.98
CA CYS A 388 21.31 -1.91 -6.72
C CYS A 388 20.66 -0.85 -5.84
N GLY A 389 19.58 -0.19 -6.31
CA GLY A 389 18.87 0.85 -5.58
C GLY A 389 19.62 2.18 -5.44
N ARG A 390 20.90 2.26 -5.85
CA ARG A 390 21.69 3.50 -5.76
C ARG A 390 21.06 4.60 -6.61
N GLN A 391 20.96 5.80 -6.04
CA GLN A 391 20.41 6.98 -6.70
C GLN A 391 21.45 7.69 -7.55
N ASN A 392 21.18 7.85 -8.85
CA ASN A 392 22.11 8.42 -9.82
C ASN A 392 21.47 9.56 -10.60
N CYS A 393 22.26 10.57 -10.95
CA CYS A 393 21.79 11.66 -11.80
C CYS A 393 21.52 11.17 -13.22
N GLU A 394 20.85 11.99 -14.03
CA GLU A 394 20.57 11.67 -15.42
C GLU A 394 21.84 11.36 -16.24
N THR A 395 22.96 12.02 -15.99
CA THR A 395 24.18 11.75 -16.79
C THR A 395 24.90 10.48 -16.40
N CYS A 396 24.76 10.05 -15.14
CA CYS A 396 25.36 8.81 -14.65
C CYS A 396 24.44 7.60 -14.81
N SER A 397 23.22 7.79 -15.32
CA SER A 397 22.26 6.71 -15.52
C SER A 397 21.85 6.63 -16.98
N ARG A 398 21.52 5.43 -17.45
CA ARG A 398 21.11 5.18 -18.83
C ARG A 398 19.77 4.48 -18.87
N TYR A 399 18.96 4.79 -19.87
CA TYR A 399 17.64 4.18 -20.06
C TYR A 399 17.79 2.74 -20.51
N CYS A 400 17.07 1.84 -19.86
CA CYS A 400 16.89 0.48 -20.32
C CYS A 400 15.82 0.45 -21.41
N TRP A 401 16.15 -0.07 -22.59
CA TRP A 401 15.18 -0.20 -23.68
C TRP A 401 14.00 -1.13 -23.34
N ALA A 402 14.24 -2.15 -22.51
CA ALA A 402 13.24 -3.16 -22.19
C ALA A 402 12.20 -2.72 -21.14
N CYS A 403 12.61 -2.00 -20.09
CA CYS A 403 11.70 -1.60 -19.00
C CYS A 403 11.46 -0.08 -18.89
N GLY A 404 12.22 0.74 -19.62
CA GLY A 404 12.13 2.20 -19.55
C GLY A 404 12.78 2.83 -18.31
N GLU A 405 13.17 2.02 -17.32
CA GLU A 405 13.85 2.51 -16.11
C GLU A 405 15.32 2.88 -16.36
N ARG A 406 15.89 3.67 -15.45
CA ARG A 406 17.28 4.13 -15.55
C ARG A 406 18.22 3.31 -14.68
N ALA A 407 19.19 2.63 -15.30
CA ALA A 407 20.21 1.85 -14.59
C ALA A 407 21.55 2.59 -14.48
N CYS A 408 22.33 2.30 -13.43
CA CYS A 408 23.68 2.82 -13.26
C CYS A 408 24.66 2.18 -14.26
N PRO A 409 25.85 2.76 -14.47
CA PRO A 409 26.78 2.31 -15.52
C PRO A 409 27.29 0.88 -15.29
N GLU A 410 27.35 0.43 -14.03
CA GLU A 410 27.76 -0.93 -13.65
C GLU A 410 26.69 -2.01 -13.95
N HIS A 411 25.42 -1.62 -14.07
CA HIS A 411 24.29 -2.55 -14.19
C HIS A 411 23.51 -2.38 -15.49
N ILE A 412 24.16 -1.84 -16.52
CA ILE A 412 23.62 -1.72 -17.87
C ILE A 412 24.68 -2.10 -18.90
N SER A 413 24.27 -2.85 -19.91
CA SER A 413 25.15 -3.24 -21.01
C SER A 413 24.37 -3.37 -22.32
N ARG A 414 25.08 -3.34 -23.44
CA ARG A 414 24.49 -3.56 -24.77
C ARG A 414 24.23 -5.04 -24.99
N CYS A 415 23.03 -5.39 -25.45
CA CYS A 415 22.73 -6.76 -25.83
C CYS A 415 23.43 -7.13 -27.14
N PRO A 416 24.17 -8.25 -27.23
CA PRO A 416 24.85 -8.62 -28.48
C PRO A 416 23.90 -9.09 -29.60
N ALA A 417 22.60 -9.26 -29.32
CA ALA A 417 21.61 -9.70 -30.30
C ALA A 417 20.82 -8.55 -30.96
N CYS A 418 20.53 -7.47 -30.23
CA CYS A 418 19.84 -6.28 -30.77
C CYS A 418 20.63 -4.98 -30.65
N GLU A 419 21.80 -5.00 -30.00
CA GLU A 419 22.69 -3.86 -29.74
C GLU A 419 22.13 -2.75 -28.81
N ASP A 420 20.90 -2.92 -28.33
CA ASP A 420 20.24 -2.00 -27.39
C ASP A 420 20.83 -2.07 -25.97
N GLU A 421 20.84 -0.92 -25.29
CA GLU A 421 21.21 -0.83 -23.88
C GLU A 421 20.08 -1.36 -22.98
N THR A 422 20.40 -2.39 -22.20
CA THR A 422 19.43 -3.06 -21.34
C THR A 422 20.03 -3.27 -19.97
N CYS A 423 19.26 -3.02 -18.90
CA CYS A 423 19.73 -3.26 -17.55
C CYS A 423 19.95 -4.76 -17.30
N HIS A 424 20.85 -5.10 -16.39
CA HIS A 424 21.15 -6.49 -16.08
C HIS A 424 19.92 -7.28 -15.58
N ALA A 425 18.89 -6.60 -15.04
CA ALA A 425 17.67 -7.22 -14.54
C ALA A 425 16.82 -7.77 -15.68
N CYS A 426 16.81 -7.04 -16.81
CA CYS A 426 16.12 -7.43 -18.04
C CYS A 426 16.97 -8.34 -18.93
N GLN A 427 18.22 -8.62 -18.53
CA GLN A 427 19.09 -9.57 -19.19
C GLN A 427 19.17 -10.89 -18.41
N ALA A 428 19.66 -11.92 -19.09
CA ALA A 428 20.12 -13.16 -18.46
C ALA A 428 21.25 -13.77 -19.32
N ALA A 429 22.06 -14.62 -18.72
CA ALA A 429 23.11 -15.35 -19.42
C ALA A 429 22.54 -16.64 -20.04
N CYS A 430 23.01 -16.98 -21.24
CA CYS A 430 22.78 -18.31 -21.81
C CYS A 430 23.55 -19.35 -21.00
N THR A 431 22.88 -20.40 -20.52
CA THR A 431 23.53 -21.45 -19.72
C THR A 431 24.59 -22.22 -20.51
N GLU A 432 24.44 -22.34 -21.83
CA GLU A 432 25.37 -23.07 -22.69
C GLU A 432 26.65 -22.27 -23.03
N CYS A 433 26.52 -20.97 -23.34
CA CYS A 433 27.65 -20.18 -23.84
C CYS A 433 28.06 -19.00 -22.94
N GLY A 434 27.35 -18.75 -21.84
CA GLY A 434 27.61 -17.67 -20.88
C GLY A 434 27.25 -16.26 -21.38
N GLU A 435 26.99 -16.09 -22.67
CA GLU A 435 26.69 -14.79 -23.28
C GLU A 435 25.41 -14.17 -22.70
N ARG A 436 25.49 -12.90 -22.27
CA ARG A 436 24.39 -12.20 -21.62
C ARG A 436 23.56 -11.44 -22.65
N GLN A 437 22.26 -11.69 -22.69
CA GLN A 437 21.35 -11.11 -23.68
C GLN A 437 20.05 -10.67 -23.01
N CYS A 438 19.29 -9.81 -23.67
CA CYS A 438 17.91 -9.51 -23.26
C CYS A 438 17.13 -10.83 -23.13
N ARG A 439 16.33 -10.95 -22.08
CA ARG A 439 15.50 -12.16 -21.84
C ARG A 439 14.60 -12.50 -23.04
N ASN A 440 14.19 -11.50 -23.81
CA ASN A 440 13.39 -11.67 -25.03
C ASN A 440 14.13 -12.46 -26.16
N HIS A 441 15.46 -12.47 -26.17
CA HIS A 441 16.25 -13.23 -27.15
C HIS A 441 16.64 -14.63 -26.66
N LEU A 442 16.27 -14.96 -25.42
CA LEU A 442 16.51 -16.26 -24.82
C LEU A 442 15.27 -17.13 -24.97
N ARG A 443 15.50 -18.44 -25.08
CA ARG A 443 14.48 -19.48 -25.14
C ARG A 443 14.67 -20.41 -23.95
N VAL A 444 13.58 -20.95 -23.43
CA VAL A 444 13.62 -21.95 -22.37
C VAL A 444 14.05 -23.29 -22.95
N ASP A 445 15.02 -23.94 -22.31
CA ASP A 445 15.46 -25.30 -22.60
C ASP A 445 14.35 -26.29 -22.21
N GLY A 446 13.88 -27.08 -23.18
CA GLY A 446 12.84 -28.09 -22.97
C GLY A 446 13.27 -29.30 -22.15
N VAL A 447 14.57 -29.41 -21.79
CA VAL A 447 15.10 -30.47 -20.94
C VAL A 447 15.37 -29.97 -19.51
N SER A 448 16.21 -28.94 -19.34
CA SER A 448 16.57 -28.41 -18.01
C SER A 448 15.62 -27.33 -17.47
N GLY A 449 14.93 -26.60 -18.35
CA GLY A 449 14.19 -25.38 -18.00
C GLY A 449 15.04 -24.10 -17.98
N ASP A 450 16.34 -24.20 -18.25
CA ASP A 450 17.25 -23.05 -18.25
C ASP A 450 17.11 -22.17 -19.50
N LEU A 451 17.76 -21.00 -19.51
CA LEU A 451 17.70 -20.06 -20.64
C LEU A 451 18.85 -20.28 -21.64
N LEU A 452 18.49 -20.42 -22.92
CA LEU A 452 19.40 -20.62 -24.04
C LEU A 452 19.28 -19.47 -25.06
N CYS A 453 20.42 -19.00 -25.57
CA CYS A 453 20.40 -18.04 -26.69
C CYS A 453 19.97 -18.71 -27.99
N ALA A 454 19.58 -17.91 -28.98
CA ALA A 454 19.13 -18.40 -30.28
C ALA A 454 20.12 -19.32 -31.01
N ARG A 455 21.42 -19.17 -30.76
CA ARG A 455 22.46 -20.02 -31.36
C ARG A 455 22.55 -21.39 -30.70
N CYS A 456 22.35 -21.47 -29.39
CA CYS A 456 22.45 -22.70 -28.61
C CYS A 456 21.12 -23.47 -28.55
N ALA A 457 20.01 -22.77 -28.72
CA ALA A 457 18.67 -23.33 -28.75
C ALA A 457 18.39 -24.06 -30.07
N VAL A 458 18.64 -25.37 -30.14
CA VAL A 458 18.34 -26.20 -31.31
C VAL A 458 16.98 -26.88 -31.12
N ARG A 459 16.14 -26.91 -32.17
CA ARG A 459 14.81 -27.51 -32.11
C ARG A 459 14.89 -29.04 -32.19
N CYS A 460 14.32 -29.75 -31.22
CA CYS A 460 14.15 -31.20 -31.25
C CYS A 460 13.16 -31.60 -32.35
N THR A 461 13.51 -32.57 -33.19
CA THR A 461 12.62 -33.08 -34.25
C THR A 461 11.44 -33.90 -33.73
N GLY A 462 11.51 -34.41 -32.50
CA GLY A 462 10.45 -35.18 -31.86
C GLY A 462 9.38 -34.30 -31.21
N CYS A 463 9.75 -33.56 -30.16
CA CYS A 463 8.81 -32.74 -29.39
C CYS A 463 8.67 -31.29 -29.87
N GLY A 464 9.56 -30.81 -30.76
CA GLY A 464 9.53 -29.43 -31.24
C GLY A 464 10.02 -28.37 -30.23
N ASN A 465 10.41 -28.76 -29.02
CA ASN A 465 11.00 -27.86 -28.03
C ASN A 465 12.46 -27.53 -28.37
N TYR A 466 12.94 -26.39 -27.89
CA TYR A 466 14.35 -25.97 -28.04
C TYR A 466 15.21 -26.57 -26.93
N THR A 467 16.41 -27.04 -27.24
CA THR A 467 17.38 -27.55 -26.27
C THR A 467 18.81 -27.50 -26.82
N SER A 468 19.82 -27.49 -25.95
CA SER A 468 21.20 -27.82 -26.31
C SER A 468 21.53 -29.32 -26.11
N GLN A 469 20.69 -30.04 -25.37
CA GLN A 469 20.91 -31.44 -24.97
C GLN A 469 20.30 -32.41 -25.98
N LEU A 470 21.01 -32.61 -27.10
CA LEU A 470 20.57 -33.45 -28.22
C LEU A 470 21.42 -34.73 -28.37
N GLU A 471 20.75 -35.84 -28.65
CA GLU A 471 21.33 -37.11 -29.07
C GLU A 471 20.93 -37.45 -30.51
N THR A 472 21.73 -38.27 -31.20
CA THR A 472 21.46 -38.70 -32.58
C THR A 472 20.83 -40.09 -32.58
N CYS A 473 19.70 -40.26 -33.28
CA CYS A 473 19.08 -41.56 -33.51
C CYS A 473 19.97 -42.43 -34.40
N ALA A 474 20.31 -43.62 -33.93
CA ALA A 474 21.19 -44.55 -34.66
C ALA A 474 20.58 -45.09 -35.95
N VAL A 475 19.25 -45.05 -36.10
CA VAL A 475 18.54 -45.53 -37.30
C VAL A 475 18.29 -44.39 -38.29
N SER A 476 17.73 -43.26 -37.84
CA SER A 476 17.35 -42.18 -38.76
C SER A 476 18.43 -41.13 -38.99
N GLY A 477 19.47 -41.08 -38.14
CA GLY A 477 20.49 -40.03 -38.16
C GLY A 477 20.01 -38.65 -37.71
N GLN A 478 18.72 -38.51 -37.36
CA GLN A 478 18.14 -37.25 -36.88
C GLN A 478 18.48 -37.01 -35.41
N ARG A 479 18.45 -35.74 -34.98
CA ARG A 479 18.78 -35.31 -33.62
C ARG A 479 17.51 -35.07 -32.80
N PHE A 480 17.41 -35.73 -31.66
CA PHE A 480 16.31 -35.63 -30.71
C PHE A 480 16.85 -35.17 -29.34
N CYS A 481 16.02 -34.52 -28.52
CA CYS A 481 16.42 -34.23 -27.15
C CYS A 481 16.56 -35.51 -26.34
N VAL A 482 17.38 -35.48 -25.29
CA VAL A 482 17.61 -36.63 -24.39
C VAL A 482 16.32 -37.20 -23.79
N ASN A 483 15.27 -36.38 -23.64
CA ASN A 483 13.96 -36.83 -23.16
C ASN A 483 13.11 -37.53 -24.23
N CYS A 484 13.43 -37.34 -25.51
CA CYS A 484 12.75 -37.99 -26.63
C CYS A 484 13.51 -39.22 -27.15
N THR A 485 14.73 -39.49 -26.68
CA THR A 485 15.47 -40.68 -27.05
C THR A 485 15.24 -41.81 -26.05
N ALA A 486 15.18 -43.03 -26.59
CA ALA A 486 15.16 -44.26 -25.82
C ALA A 486 16.44 -45.06 -26.13
N THR A 487 16.89 -45.88 -25.19
CA THR A 487 18.07 -46.76 -25.41
C THR A 487 17.58 -48.18 -25.65
N CYS A 488 17.84 -48.75 -26.82
CA CYS A 488 17.43 -50.11 -27.16
C CYS A 488 18.02 -51.11 -26.16
N ALA A 489 17.18 -51.89 -25.47
CA ALA A 489 17.63 -52.89 -24.50
C ALA A 489 18.42 -54.04 -25.14
N GLY A 490 18.16 -54.37 -26.41
CA GLY A 490 18.87 -55.42 -27.14
C GLY A 490 20.28 -55.03 -27.62
N CYS A 491 20.45 -53.83 -28.20
CA CYS A 491 21.72 -53.43 -28.82
C CYS A 491 22.39 -52.19 -28.21
N GLY A 492 21.77 -51.55 -27.21
CA GLY A 492 22.29 -50.36 -26.52
C GLY A 492 22.28 -49.07 -27.35
N LYS A 493 21.78 -49.08 -28.59
CA LYS A 493 21.75 -47.90 -29.46
C LYS A 493 20.65 -46.92 -29.06
N LYS A 494 20.89 -45.62 -29.27
CA LYS A 494 19.92 -44.54 -29.06
C LYS A 494 18.92 -44.45 -30.20
N MET A 495 17.65 -44.41 -29.87
CA MET A 495 16.53 -44.46 -30.80
C MET A 495 15.65 -43.23 -30.60
N GLY A 496 15.33 -42.55 -31.70
CA GLY A 496 14.34 -41.50 -31.71
C GLY A 496 12.91 -42.04 -31.64
N PRO A 497 11.92 -41.19 -31.37
CA PRO A 497 10.51 -41.57 -31.40
C PRO A 497 10.15 -42.17 -32.77
N ASN A 498 9.28 -43.18 -32.77
CA ASN A 498 8.87 -43.99 -33.93
C ASN A 498 9.94 -44.96 -34.47
N PHE A 499 11.15 -45.01 -33.90
CA PHE A 499 12.19 -45.98 -34.30
C PHE A 499 12.42 -47.10 -33.28
N TYR A 500 11.68 -47.09 -32.17
CA TYR A 500 11.65 -48.17 -31.19
C TYR A 500 10.19 -48.53 -30.87
N THR A 501 10.00 -49.76 -30.42
CA THR A 501 8.73 -50.24 -29.86
C THR A 501 8.99 -50.66 -28.42
N THR A 502 8.08 -50.30 -27.52
CA THR A 502 8.12 -50.79 -26.13
C THR A 502 7.61 -52.22 -26.09
N ASP A 503 8.44 -53.12 -25.58
CA ASP A 503 8.13 -54.53 -25.45
C ASP A 503 7.03 -54.76 -24.40
N ILE A 504 6.09 -55.66 -24.72
CA ILE A 504 4.92 -55.93 -23.87
C ILE A 504 5.23 -56.78 -22.63
N VAL A 505 6.40 -57.42 -22.60
CA VAL A 505 6.83 -58.36 -21.55
C VAL A 505 7.65 -57.63 -20.49
N ASP A 506 8.68 -56.88 -20.90
CA ASP A 506 9.60 -56.21 -19.97
C ASP A 506 9.40 -54.69 -19.87
N GLY A 507 8.56 -54.11 -20.74
CA GLY A 507 8.30 -52.67 -20.78
C GLY A 507 9.49 -51.84 -21.28
N GLN A 508 10.53 -52.46 -21.84
CA GLN A 508 11.72 -51.79 -22.34
C GLN A 508 11.61 -51.49 -23.83
N PRO A 509 12.28 -50.42 -24.30
CA PRO A 509 12.29 -50.07 -25.72
C PRO A 509 13.28 -50.95 -26.50
N TYR A 510 12.85 -51.49 -27.64
CA TYR A 510 13.70 -52.23 -28.59
C TYR A 510 13.59 -51.62 -29.99
N CYS A 511 14.70 -51.61 -30.73
CA CYS A 511 14.68 -51.26 -32.16
C CYS A 511 14.09 -52.41 -32.99
N ALA A 512 13.63 -52.11 -34.21
CA ALA A 512 13.06 -53.12 -35.11
C ALA A 512 13.96 -54.35 -35.31
N ASP A 513 15.27 -54.17 -35.39
CA ASP A 513 16.24 -55.27 -35.58
C ASP A 513 16.37 -56.20 -34.36
N CYS A 514 15.99 -55.74 -33.16
CA CYS A 514 16.08 -56.52 -31.92
C CYS A 514 14.72 -57.06 -31.46
N LEU A 515 13.66 -56.82 -32.22
CA LEU A 515 12.34 -57.39 -31.97
C LEU A 515 12.18 -58.67 -32.77
N HIS A 516 11.68 -59.70 -32.11
CA HIS A 516 11.35 -60.97 -32.73
C HIS A 516 9.84 -61.23 -32.60
N VAL A 517 9.25 -61.88 -33.59
CA VAL A 517 7.81 -62.21 -33.56
C VAL A 517 7.63 -63.52 -32.80
N CYS A 518 6.77 -63.51 -31.78
CA CYS A 518 6.41 -64.72 -31.05
C CYS A 518 5.57 -65.62 -31.97
N PRO A 519 5.99 -66.88 -32.24
CA PRO A 519 5.27 -67.77 -33.15
C PRO A 519 3.92 -68.27 -32.63
N THR A 520 3.54 -67.91 -31.38
CA THR A 520 2.28 -68.34 -30.75
C THR A 520 1.20 -67.26 -30.76
N CYS A 521 1.58 -65.99 -30.58
CA CYS A 521 0.62 -64.88 -30.50
C CYS A 521 0.90 -63.74 -31.51
N ASP A 522 1.91 -63.90 -32.36
CA ASP A 522 2.41 -62.88 -33.29
C ASP A 522 2.86 -61.55 -32.65
N ALA A 523 2.91 -61.47 -31.31
CA ALA A 523 3.41 -60.30 -30.61
C ALA A 523 4.92 -60.13 -30.86
N GLN A 524 5.34 -58.89 -31.13
CA GLN A 524 6.75 -58.54 -31.23
C GLN A 524 7.34 -58.40 -29.83
N SER A 525 8.41 -59.14 -29.54
CA SER A 525 9.11 -59.07 -28.27
C SER A 525 10.62 -59.21 -28.44
N GLY A 526 11.38 -58.45 -27.65
CA GLY A 526 12.83 -58.59 -27.49
C GLY A 526 13.23 -59.69 -26.51
N VAL A 527 12.26 -60.25 -25.77
CA VAL A 527 12.48 -61.27 -24.74
C VAL A 527 11.71 -62.54 -25.10
N LEU A 528 12.31 -63.33 -25.99
CA LEU A 528 11.86 -64.68 -26.31
C LEU A 528 12.60 -65.70 -25.43
N LEU A 529 11.87 -66.68 -24.90
CA LEU A 529 12.42 -67.74 -24.05
C LEU A 529 12.97 -68.87 -24.92
N ASP A 530 14.28 -69.06 -24.87
CA ASP A 530 15.01 -70.18 -25.47
C ASP A 530 15.93 -70.83 -24.41
N PRO A 531 15.72 -72.11 -24.03
CA PRO A 531 14.71 -73.02 -24.55
C PRO A 531 13.28 -72.61 -24.14
N GLY A 532 12.33 -72.79 -25.05
CA GLY A 532 10.93 -72.44 -24.88
C GLY A 532 10.13 -73.48 -24.08
N CYS A 533 8.99 -73.92 -24.60
CA CYS A 533 8.17 -74.95 -23.95
C CYS A 533 9.00 -76.20 -23.62
N ILE A 534 9.00 -76.66 -22.37
CA ILE A 534 9.79 -77.84 -21.96
C ILE A 534 9.37 -79.13 -22.67
N THR A 535 8.14 -79.19 -23.19
CA THR A 535 7.57 -80.37 -23.86
C THR A 535 7.89 -80.37 -25.35
N CYS A 536 7.70 -79.27 -26.06
CA CYS A 536 7.84 -79.21 -27.53
C CYS A 536 8.99 -78.34 -28.04
N GLY A 537 9.71 -77.64 -27.16
CA GLY A 537 10.82 -76.74 -27.51
C GLY A 537 10.41 -75.43 -28.20
N ARG A 538 9.11 -75.21 -28.48
CA ARG A 538 8.62 -73.99 -29.14
C ARG A 538 8.97 -72.76 -28.29
N VAL A 539 9.68 -71.80 -28.87
CA VAL A 539 10.04 -70.52 -28.25
C VAL A 539 8.77 -69.71 -27.93
N LEU A 540 8.66 -69.23 -26.68
CA LEU A 540 7.50 -68.49 -26.18
C LEU A 540 7.92 -67.09 -25.74
N CYS A 541 7.02 -66.11 -25.88
CA CYS A 541 7.19 -64.84 -25.18
C CYS A 541 6.79 -65.00 -23.70
N GLY A 542 7.15 -64.02 -22.86
CA GLY A 542 6.83 -64.05 -21.43
C GLY A 542 5.33 -64.11 -21.10
N VAL A 543 4.45 -63.75 -22.05
CA VAL A 543 2.98 -63.79 -21.90
C VAL A 543 2.41 -65.16 -22.29
N CYS A 544 2.91 -65.80 -23.36
CA CYS A 544 2.41 -67.09 -23.83
C CYS A 544 2.93 -68.30 -23.04
N ARG A 545 3.80 -68.08 -22.05
CA ARG A 545 4.24 -69.13 -21.15
C ARG A 545 3.33 -69.23 -19.94
N VAL A 546 2.98 -70.46 -19.57
CA VAL A 546 2.55 -70.80 -18.21
C VAL A 546 3.64 -71.63 -17.53
N GLN A 547 3.71 -71.61 -16.20
CA GLN A 547 4.76 -72.31 -15.45
C GLN A 547 4.20 -73.53 -14.74
N CYS A 548 4.82 -74.70 -14.92
CA CYS A 548 4.46 -75.88 -14.14
C CYS A 548 4.56 -75.58 -12.64
N VAL A 549 3.51 -75.84 -11.86
CA VAL A 549 3.57 -75.67 -10.40
C VAL A 549 4.62 -76.57 -9.75
N THR A 550 4.90 -77.73 -10.33
CA THR A 550 5.81 -78.73 -9.76
C THR A 550 7.28 -78.49 -10.11
N CYS A 551 7.61 -78.16 -11.36
CA CYS A 551 9.01 -77.99 -11.78
C CYS A 551 9.41 -76.55 -12.17
N GLY A 552 8.45 -75.62 -12.24
CA GLY A 552 8.70 -74.24 -12.68
C GLY A 552 9.02 -74.07 -14.16
N GLY A 553 9.10 -75.16 -14.93
CA GLY A 553 9.38 -75.13 -16.37
C GLY A 553 8.29 -74.38 -17.16
N ALA A 554 8.69 -73.65 -18.20
CA ALA A 554 7.78 -72.95 -19.09
C ALA A 554 7.06 -73.94 -20.02
N ILE A 555 5.75 -73.81 -20.14
CA ILE A 555 4.88 -74.66 -20.95
C ILE A 555 4.03 -73.75 -21.84
N CYS A 556 3.78 -74.15 -23.08
CA CYS A 556 2.79 -73.49 -23.92
C CYS A 556 1.38 -73.96 -23.54
N GLU A 557 0.37 -73.14 -23.85
CA GLU A 557 -1.04 -73.44 -23.55
C GLU A 557 -1.48 -74.84 -24.06
N GLU A 558 -1.01 -75.27 -25.23
CA GLU A 558 -1.33 -76.58 -25.80
C GLU A 558 -0.85 -77.78 -24.96
N HIS A 559 0.24 -77.64 -24.20
CA HIS A 559 0.82 -78.72 -23.38
C HIS A 559 0.60 -78.50 -21.88
N ALA A 560 -0.13 -77.44 -21.52
CA ALA A 560 -0.47 -77.15 -20.14
C ALA A 560 -1.74 -77.92 -19.77
N THR A 561 -1.61 -78.88 -18.86
CA THR A 561 -2.74 -79.45 -18.15
C THR A 561 -2.96 -78.67 -16.85
N TYR A 562 -4.11 -78.83 -16.21
CA TYR A 562 -4.43 -78.10 -14.98
C TYR A 562 -4.83 -79.08 -13.89
N CYS A 563 -4.26 -78.89 -12.69
CA CYS A 563 -4.65 -79.66 -11.53
C CYS A 563 -6.13 -79.43 -11.21
N PHE A 564 -6.89 -80.50 -11.06
CA PHE A 564 -8.32 -80.43 -10.78
C PHE A 564 -8.65 -79.71 -9.46
N ASP A 565 -7.91 -79.99 -8.39
CA ASP A 565 -8.19 -79.41 -7.07
C ASP A 565 -7.74 -77.95 -6.93
N CYS A 566 -6.57 -77.56 -7.48
CA CYS A 566 -6.02 -76.21 -7.31
C CYS A 566 -6.05 -75.31 -8.55
N GLY A 567 -6.43 -75.84 -9.72
CA GLY A 567 -6.48 -75.11 -10.99
C GLY A 567 -5.12 -74.64 -11.52
N ARG A 568 -4.00 -75.07 -10.92
CA ARG A 568 -2.66 -74.62 -11.33
C ARG A 568 -2.13 -75.43 -12.52
N PRO A 569 -1.37 -74.80 -13.43
CA PRO A 569 -0.83 -75.45 -14.61
C PRO A 569 0.25 -76.50 -14.27
N LEU A 570 0.23 -77.60 -15.01
CA LEU A 570 1.12 -78.75 -14.92
C LEU A 570 1.66 -79.09 -16.30
N CYS A 571 2.88 -79.62 -16.35
CA CYS A 571 3.34 -80.30 -17.56
C CYS A 571 2.87 -81.75 -17.51
N GLU A 572 2.81 -82.39 -18.68
CA GLU A 572 2.41 -83.80 -18.81
C GLU A 572 3.17 -84.75 -17.87
N ALA A 573 4.45 -84.47 -17.60
CA ALA A 573 5.28 -85.31 -16.72
C ALA A 573 4.94 -85.22 -15.23
N HIS A 574 4.23 -84.18 -14.78
CA HIS A 574 3.91 -83.95 -13.36
C HIS A 574 2.42 -84.00 -13.04
N GLY A 575 1.60 -84.44 -13.99
CA GLY A 575 0.20 -84.77 -13.76
C GLY A 575 0.06 -86.20 -13.25
N VAL A 576 -0.70 -86.40 -12.19
CA VAL A 576 -1.00 -87.72 -11.63
C VAL A 576 -2.51 -87.94 -11.61
N GLU A 577 -2.99 -89.12 -12.02
CA GLU A 577 -4.43 -89.38 -12.19
C GLU A 577 -5.07 -89.89 -10.90
N CYS A 578 -6.22 -89.33 -10.52
CA CYS A 578 -7.04 -89.89 -9.46
C CYS A 578 -7.56 -91.28 -9.86
N VAL A 579 -7.33 -92.28 -9.01
CA VAL A 579 -7.76 -93.66 -9.27
C VAL A 579 -9.28 -93.83 -9.45
N HIS A 580 -10.09 -92.88 -8.96
CA HIS A 580 -11.56 -92.98 -8.99
C HIS A 580 -12.23 -92.21 -10.12
N GLY A 581 -11.73 -91.02 -10.48
CA GLY A 581 -12.34 -90.17 -11.50
C GLY A 581 -11.42 -89.79 -12.65
N GLN A 582 -10.17 -90.27 -12.66
CA GLN A 582 -9.12 -89.94 -13.64
C GLN A 582 -8.78 -88.45 -13.74
N GLU A 583 -9.16 -87.64 -12.74
CA GLU A 583 -8.78 -86.23 -12.71
C GLU A 583 -7.27 -86.06 -12.49
N ILE A 584 -6.65 -85.14 -13.22
CA ILE A 584 -5.21 -84.86 -13.10
C ILE A 584 -4.95 -83.98 -11.88
N LEU A 585 -4.04 -84.40 -11.03
CA LEU A 585 -3.63 -83.73 -9.80
C LEU A 585 -2.15 -83.36 -9.86
N CYS A 586 -1.77 -82.31 -9.15
CA CYS A 586 -0.37 -82.05 -8.84
C CYS A 586 0.07 -82.92 -7.67
N SER A 587 1.38 -83.07 -7.48
CA SER A 587 1.95 -83.83 -6.37
C SER A 587 1.55 -83.33 -4.98
N GLU A 588 1.11 -82.06 -4.87
CA GLU A 588 0.62 -81.50 -3.60
C GLU A 588 -0.86 -81.83 -3.33
N CYS A 589 -1.67 -82.04 -4.37
CA CYS A 589 -3.10 -82.35 -4.26
C CYS A 589 -3.42 -83.85 -4.36
N ALA A 590 -2.47 -84.66 -4.85
CA ALA A 590 -2.63 -86.11 -4.88
C ALA A 590 -2.47 -86.70 -3.47
N HIS A 591 -3.56 -87.16 -2.87
CA HIS A 591 -3.54 -87.87 -1.58
C HIS A 591 -3.34 -89.37 -1.79
N VAL A 592 -2.52 -90.02 -0.97
CA VAL A 592 -2.26 -91.47 -1.06
C VAL A 592 -3.05 -92.23 0.00
N CYS A 593 -3.87 -93.20 -0.42
CA CYS A 593 -4.74 -93.94 0.49
C CYS A 593 -3.92 -94.90 1.37
N ALA A 594 -4.08 -94.82 2.69
CA ALA A 594 -3.40 -95.70 3.65
C ALA A 594 -3.77 -97.20 3.53
N ILE A 595 -4.83 -97.54 2.77
CA ILE A 595 -5.34 -98.91 2.63
C ILE A 595 -4.96 -99.51 1.27
N CYS A 596 -5.21 -98.81 0.16
CA CYS A 596 -4.93 -99.31 -1.19
C CYS A 596 -3.71 -98.68 -1.86
N GLU A 597 -3.06 -97.69 -1.22
CA GLU A 597 -1.89 -96.97 -1.72
C GLU A 597 -2.08 -96.21 -3.04
N SER A 598 -3.31 -96.14 -3.55
CA SER A 598 -3.63 -95.39 -4.75
C SER A 598 -3.80 -93.90 -4.46
N GLU A 599 -3.49 -93.07 -5.46
CA GLU A 599 -3.65 -91.62 -5.40
C GLU A 599 -5.09 -91.20 -5.70
N TYR A 600 -5.62 -90.27 -4.91
CA TYR A 600 -6.98 -89.77 -5.05
C TYR A 600 -7.07 -88.26 -4.81
N CYS A 601 -8.07 -87.62 -5.41
CA CYS A 601 -8.35 -86.19 -5.24
C CYS A 601 -9.13 -85.92 -3.96
N GLN A 602 -9.22 -84.65 -3.57
CA GLN A 602 -9.99 -84.26 -2.38
C GLN A 602 -11.47 -84.66 -2.45
N GLN A 603 -12.10 -84.62 -3.64
CA GLN A 603 -13.52 -85.00 -3.80
C GLN A 603 -13.78 -86.49 -3.54
N HIS A 604 -12.82 -87.35 -3.88
CA HIS A 604 -12.92 -88.79 -3.67
C HIS A 604 -12.32 -89.24 -2.33
N SER A 605 -12.19 -88.31 -1.38
CA SER A 605 -11.78 -88.58 0.00
C SER A 605 -12.97 -88.94 0.89
N ALA A 606 -12.76 -89.84 1.84
CA ALA A 606 -13.72 -90.20 2.86
C ALA A 606 -13.03 -90.35 4.21
N VAL A 607 -13.67 -89.89 5.29
CA VAL A 607 -13.13 -89.97 6.66
C VAL A 607 -13.80 -91.11 7.40
N CYS A 608 -13.02 -92.01 8.01
CA CYS A 608 -13.58 -93.06 8.84
C CYS A 608 -14.17 -92.49 10.15
N GLU A 609 -15.42 -92.82 10.48
CA GLU A 609 -16.07 -92.36 11.71
C GLU A 609 -15.44 -92.91 13.00
N VAL A 610 -14.69 -94.01 12.92
CA VAL A 610 -14.04 -94.67 14.08
C VAL A 610 -12.61 -94.18 14.27
N CYS A 611 -11.73 -94.41 13.28
CA CYS A 611 -10.34 -94.01 13.37
C CYS A 611 -10.04 -92.60 12.84
N LEU A 612 -11.03 -91.87 12.32
CA LEU A 612 -10.90 -90.49 11.84
C LEU A 612 -9.82 -90.27 10.78
N GLN A 613 -9.31 -91.34 10.15
CA GLN A 613 -8.34 -91.23 9.08
C GLN A 613 -9.06 -91.01 7.75
N GLU A 614 -8.51 -90.11 6.95
CA GLU A 614 -8.87 -89.96 5.54
C GLU A 614 -8.35 -91.15 4.75
N VAL A 615 -9.23 -91.74 3.97
CA VAL A 615 -8.98 -92.82 3.03
C VAL A 615 -9.71 -92.50 1.74
N CYS A 616 -9.40 -93.20 0.66
CA CYS A 616 -10.17 -93.04 -0.56
C CYS A 616 -11.60 -93.58 -0.37
N GLN A 617 -12.55 -93.06 -1.16
CA GLN A 617 -13.97 -93.39 -1.04
C GLN A 617 -14.26 -94.90 -1.16
N ASP A 618 -13.48 -95.67 -1.92
CA ASP A 618 -13.71 -97.13 -2.06
C ASP A 618 -13.24 -97.91 -0.82
N CYS A 619 -12.22 -97.41 -0.11
CA CYS A 619 -11.74 -98.01 1.13
C CYS A 619 -12.57 -97.57 2.35
N ALA A 620 -13.46 -96.59 2.18
CA ALA A 620 -14.52 -96.25 3.11
C ALA A 620 -15.79 -97.04 2.76
N ARG A 621 -16.19 -97.97 3.62
CA ARG A 621 -17.44 -98.71 3.43
C ARG A 621 -18.63 -97.77 3.58
N LEU A 622 -19.76 -98.16 2.97
CA LEU A 622 -21.09 -97.53 3.14
C LEU A 622 -21.51 -97.29 4.60
N SER A 623 -20.92 -98.03 5.56
CA SER A 623 -21.15 -97.87 6.99
C SER A 623 -20.38 -96.71 7.63
N GLY A 624 -19.66 -95.88 6.86
CA GLY A 624 -18.80 -94.81 7.40
C GLY A 624 -17.50 -95.30 8.03
N LEU A 625 -17.18 -96.59 7.88
CA LEU A 625 -15.98 -97.22 8.44
C LEU A 625 -14.95 -97.47 7.34
N CYS A 626 -13.67 -97.21 7.61
CA CYS A 626 -12.63 -97.74 6.74
C CYS A 626 -12.55 -99.27 6.86
N ASP A 627 -12.04 -99.94 5.82
CA ASP A 627 -11.90 -101.39 5.80
C ASP A 627 -11.17 -101.94 7.03
N THR A 628 -10.15 -101.25 7.51
CA THR A 628 -9.38 -101.64 8.71
C THR A 628 -10.25 -101.64 9.98
N CYS A 629 -11.06 -100.60 10.19
CA CYS A 629 -11.93 -100.53 11.37
C CYS A 629 -13.11 -101.50 11.27
N ALA A 630 -13.71 -101.63 10.09
CA ALA A 630 -14.83 -102.54 9.85
C ALA A 630 -14.46 -104.02 10.07
N GLN A 631 -13.17 -104.36 9.93
CA GLN A 631 -12.66 -105.72 10.09
C GLN A 631 -12.08 -105.98 11.50
N LEU A 632 -11.91 -104.95 12.34
CA LEU A 632 -11.19 -105.02 13.61
C LEU A 632 -11.79 -106.04 14.60
N THR A 633 -13.11 -106.16 14.71
CA THR A 633 -13.75 -107.11 15.65
C THR A 633 -13.74 -108.55 15.14
N ARG A 634 -13.63 -108.75 13.82
CA ARG A 634 -13.68 -110.07 13.17
C ARG A 634 -12.30 -110.68 12.91
N PHE A 635 -11.33 -109.84 12.57
CA PHE A 635 -9.98 -110.25 12.16
C PHE A 635 -8.88 -109.60 13.01
N GLY A 636 -9.26 -108.82 14.04
CA GLY A 636 -8.31 -108.31 15.02
C GLY A 636 -7.66 -109.45 15.79
N VAL A 637 -6.36 -109.29 16.07
CA VAL A 637 -5.57 -110.26 16.83
C VAL A 637 -5.51 -109.78 18.28
N ASP A 638 -5.67 -110.69 19.24
CA ASP A 638 -5.42 -110.39 20.65
C ASP A 638 -3.92 -110.06 20.83
N VAL A 639 -3.62 -108.88 21.37
CA VAL A 639 -2.25 -108.41 21.59
C VAL A 639 -2.00 -108.16 23.06
N ALA A 640 -0.77 -108.47 23.50
CA ALA A 640 -0.28 -108.05 24.80
C ALA A 640 0.35 -106.66 24.64
N MET A 641 -0.30 -105.63 25.17
CA MET A 641 0.15 -104.24 24.98
C MET A 641 1.62 -103.95 25.31
N PRO A 642 2.26 -104.57 26.32
CA PRO A 642 3.70 -104.36 26.57
C PRO A 642 4.62 -104.72 25.40
N ASN A 643 4.16 -105.56 24.45
CA ASN A 643 4.92 -105.97 23.28
C ASN A 643 4.60 -105.13 22.03
N GLU A 644 3.61 -104.24 22.10
CA GLU A 644 3.23 -103.41 20.97
C GLU A 644 4.04 -102.09 20.98
N PRO A 645 4.38 -101.54 19.80
CA PRO A 645 5.27 -100.37 19.67
C PRO A 645 4.78 -99.13 20.44
N ILE A 646 3.47 -99.02 20.66
CA ILE A 646 2.82 -97.89 21.30
C ILE A 646 2.87 -97.94 22.84
N PHE A 647 3.41 -99.00 23.44
CA PHE A 647 3.43 -99.17 24.90
C PHE A 647 4.14 -98.02 25.63
N ALA A 648 5.19 -97.48 25.02
CA ALA A 648 5.96 -96.37 25.57
C ALA A 648 5.19 -95.04 25.59
N ASP A 649 4.02 -94.94 24.94
CA ASP A 649 3.22 -93.71 24.96
C ASP A 649 2.60 -93.50 26.35
N PRO A 650 2.84 -92.35 27.02
CA PRO A 650 2.33 -92.07 28.37
C PRO A 650 0.80 -92.18 28.49
N ARG A 651 0.06 -91.99 27.38
CA ARG A 651 -1.41 -92.09 27.38
C ARG A 651 -1.90 -93.53 27.51
N ILE A 652 -1.03 -94.52 27.30
CA ILE A 652 -1.29 -95.96 27.40
C ILE A 652 -0.99 -96.50 28.81
N GLU A 653 -0.07 -95.86 29.54
CA GLU A 653 0.42 -96.29 30.87
C GLU A 653 -0.70 -96.60 31.88
N ASN A 654 -1.80 -95.84 31.84
CA ASN A 654 -2.91 -95.96 32.79
C ASN A 654 -4.07 -96.87 32.35
N ILE A 655 -3.98 -97.49 31.16
CA ILE A 655 -5.07 -98.28 30.57
C ILE A 655 -4.64 -99.67 30.09
N TRP A 656 -3.34 -99.91 29.88
CA TRP A 656 -2.87 -101.13 29.21
C TRP A 656 -3.20 -102.42 29.98
N ASP A 657 -3.09 -102.40 31.32
CA ASP A 657 -3.31 -103.55 32.20
C ASP A 657 -4.80 -103.81 32.50
N ARG A 658 -5.64 -102.79 32.34
CA ARG A 658 -7.08 -102.83 32.63
C ARG A 658 -7.95 -103.35 31.50
N HIS A 659 -7.39 -103.43 30.29
CA HIS A 659 -8.14 -103.80 29.09
C HIS A 659 -7.52 -105.02 28.42
N ARG A 660 -8.38 -105.87 27.84
CA ARG A 660 -7.95 -106.84 26.83
C ARG A 660 -7.92 -106.14 25.47
N TRP A 661 -6.83 -106.31 24.73
CA TRP A 661 -6.55 -105.54 23.52
C TRP A 661 -6.64 -106.38 22.26
N LEU A 662 -7.39 -105.88 21.28
CA LEU A 662 -7.46 -106.39 19.90
C LEU A 662 -6.78 -105.38 18.98
N ALA A 663 -5.93 -105.83 18.05
CA ALA A 663 -5.28 -104.96 17.09
C ALA A 663 -5.51 -105.41 15.64
N HIS A 664 -5.71 -104.45 14.74
CA HIS A 664 -5.71 -104.65 13.30
C HIS A 664 -5.09 -103.42 12.61
N GLY A 665 -4.54 -103.57 11.42
CA GLY A 665 -3.86 -102.46 10.75
C GLY A 665 -3.92 -102.57 9.23
N ASN A 666 -3.65 -101.45 8.57
CA ASN A 666 -3.34 -101.37 7.15
C ASN A 666 -1.87 -101.00 6.96
N ASN A 667 -1.48 -100.62 5.75
CA ASN A 667 -0.08 -100.36 5.40
C ASN A 667 0.49 -99.15 6.15
N ARG A 668 -0.35 -98.24 6.65
CA ARG A 668 0.08 -97.03 7.34
C ARG A 668 -0.31 -97.00 8.82
N TYR A 669 -1.55 -97.36 9.12
CA TYR A 669 -2.15 -97.20 10.43
C TYR A 669 -2.44 -98.54 11.10
N ARG A 670 -2.13 -98.63 12.38
CA ARG A 670 -2.48 -99.74 13.28
C ARG A 670 -3.49 -99.24 14.31
N VAL A 671 -4.61 -99.94 14.42
CA VAL A 671 -5.75 -99.60 15.27
C VAL A 671 -5.89 -100.65 16.36
N TYR A 672 -5.94 -100.21 17.62
CA TYR A 672 -6.08 -101.03 18.81
C TYR A 672 -7.42 -100.75 19.50
N LEU A 673 -8.13 -101.79 19.90
CA LEU A 673 -9.37 -101.75 20.66
C LEU A 673 -9.16 -102.44 22.01
N GLY A 674 -9.14 -101.66 23.07
CA GLY A 674 -9.12 -102.13 24.45
C GLY A 674 -10.54 -102.27 25.01
N VAL A 675 -10.82 -103.40 25.65
CA VAL A 675 -12.08 -103.67 26.37
C VAL A 675 -11.79 -104.03 27.82
N ASP A 676 -12.33 -103.28 28.79
CA ASP A 676 -12.21 -103.61 30.21
C ASP A 676 -13.31 -104.57 30.70
N ASN A 677 -13.18 -105.03 31.95
CA ASN A 677 -14.14 -105.95 32.58
C ASN A 677 -15.54 -105.34 32.79
N TRP A 678 -15.71 -104.02 32.65
CA TRP A 678 -17.00 -103.32 32.72
C TRP A 678 -17.54 -102.92 31.33
N MET A 679 -17.02 -103.53 30.26
CA MET A 679 -17.38 -103.25 28.86
C MET A 679 -17.19 -101.77 28.45
N ARG A 680 -16.15 -101.12 28.96
CA ARG A 680 -15.70 -99.82 28.44
C ARG A 680 -14.69 -100.03 27.33
N TYR A 681 -14.88 -99.25 26.26
CA TYR A 681 -14.08 -99.36 25.03
C TYR A 681 -13.12 -98.18 24.90
N VAL A 682 -11.89 -98.50 24.52
CA VAL A 682 -10.85 -97.53 24.15
C VAL A 682 -10.32 -97.90 22.77
N LEU A 683 -10.35 -96.95 21.83
CA LEU A 683 -9.72 -97.08 20.53
C LEU A 683 -8.43 -96.25 20.48
N VAL A 684 -7.34 -96.84 20.03
CA VAL A 684 -6.05 -96.16 19.82
C VAL A 684 -5.68 -96.33 18.34
N VAL A 685 -5.40 -95.24 17.64
CA VAL A 685 -4.91 -95.27 16.26
C VAL A 685 -3.46 -94.82 16.28
N ALA A 686 -2.57 -95.58 15.64
CA ALA A 686 -1.15 -95.30 15.60
C ALA A 686 -0.58 -95.45 14.19
N GLU A 687 0.51 -94.75 13.91
CA GLU A 687 1.36 -94.90 12.75
C GLU A 687 2.77 -95.24 13.27
N GLY A 688 3.19 -96.50 13.11
CA GLY A 688 4.40 -97.00 13.78
C GLY A 688 4.31 -96.94 15.32
N GLU A 689 5.28 -96.27 15.95
CA GLU A 689 5.34 -96.04 17.41
C GLU A 689 4.49 -94.84 17.86
N GLN A 690 4.06 -94.00 16.92
CA GLN A 690 3.34 -92.76 17.24
C GLN A 690 1.84 -93.02 17.37
N VAL A 691 1.29 -92.80 18.56
CA VAL A 691 -0.17 -92.76 18.74
C VAL A 691 -0.71 -91.44 18.17
N LEU A 692 -1.53 -91.52 17.13
CA LEU A 692 -2.16 -90.37 16.48
C LEU A 692 -3.26 -89.80 17.37
N HIS A 693 -4.19 -90.65 17.82
CA HIS A 693 -5.20 -90.26 18.81
C HIS A 693 -5.82 -91.45 19.52
N ILE A 694 -6.47 -91.16 20.65
CA ILE A 694 -7.17 -92.13 21.51
C ILE A 694 -8.61 -91.67 21.70
N ARG A 695 -9.57 -92.56 21.46
CA ARG A 695 -11.00 -92.32 21.72
C ARG A 695 -11.50 -93.27 22.80
N ARG A 696 -12.38 -92.77 23.67
CA ARG A 696 -13.00 -93.55 24.74
C ARG A 696 -14.51 -93.34 24.68
N GLY A 697 -15.27 -94.39 24.88
CA GLY A 697 -16.71 -94.27 25.04
C GLY A 697 -17.49 -95.51 24.63
N PRO A 698 -18.67 -95.73 25.23
CA PRO A 698 -19.51 -96.90 24.94
C PRO A 698 -20.05 -96.93 23.50
N ALA A 699 -20.04 -95.79 22.80
CA ALA A 699 -20.49 -95.68 21.41
C ALA A 699 -19.53 -96.33 20.40
N LEU A 700 -18.26 -96.58 20.78
CA LEU A 700 -17.26 -97.17 19.86
C LEU A 700 -17.66 -98.57 19.37
N LEU A 701 -18.29 -99.38 20.24
CA LEU A 701 -18.77 -100.69 19.83
C LEU A 701 -19.92 -100.58 18.82
N LYS A 702 -20.89 -99.67 19.06
CA LYS A 702 -22.02 -99.46 18.12
C LYS A 702 -21.52 -99.05 16.74
N LEU A 703 -20.53 -98.16 16.70
CA LEU A 703 -19.89 -97.74 15.46
C LEU A 703 -19.17 -98.90 14.75
N LEU A 704 -18.46 -99.76 15.49
CA LEU A 704 -17.75 -100.93 14.92
C LEU A 704 -18.68 -102.07 14.47
N GLU A 705 -19.86 -102.20 15.07
CA GLU A 705 -20.88 -103.21 14.73
C GLU A 705 -21.84 -102.74 13.61
N GLY A 706 -21.67 -101.52 13.10
CA GLY A 706 -22.39 -101.01 11.95
C GLY A 706 -23.90 -100.83 12.17
N ARG A 707 -24.31 -100.33 13.34
CA ARG A 707 -25.72 -99.97 13.65
C ARG A 707 -25.89 -98.55 14.15
#